data_AF-A0A4Z0P229-F1
#
_entry.id   AF-A0A4Z0P229-F1
#
_cell.length_a   1.000
_cell.length_b   1.000
_cell.length_c   1.000
_cell.angle_alpha   90.00
_cell.angle_beta   90.00
_cell.angle_gamma   90.00
#
_symmetry.space_group_name_H-M   'P 1'
#
loop_
_entity.id
_entity.type
_entity.pdbx_description
1 polymer ?
#
loop_
_entity_poly.entity_id
_entity_poly.type
_entity_poly.pdbx_seq_one_letter_code
_entity_poly.pdbx_strand_id
1 'polypeptide(L)'
;MSAAHSPSMPVMPAPTALHDYLTVFRHLPGNFLLLLPDADFTIVDNTDGHAGVSLKSREEVAGKPLFEAYPPSDEENYQIFRGSLAYVCQQREEHTMPRIRYDLPRPLEQGGGLEERYWQATHYPILNDEGQLRFILQQTEDVTAQHLAEQRERQDRLELEESQARARFLLEELPVMMWSTSPDGSADYQNPRWLEFTGRQLLGLQSKTWLEDIHPDDRAHAQQAWNEAQANGRTYQVEYRLRRHDGQYRWILSQGVARYNKAGELVAWVGTGLDIHDQKQVQQQLAAKDEQLMQIMSQVPAYIATVTGPDHRFTFATPNYNTLMGGRVQLGQRATDLLPEVAAQGFMELLDTVYRTQEPYVGHENHIEILNPVTGATQEYYLNFVYQPLYGTDKQVQGILAFGVDVTEQVLARQRAETLATEVRRSDERLRRMTEALPNITFINEASGTGHYVSPQWYTYTGLPVGSSVAAHWRATVHPDDLARAEREYALARQEARGWSFEVRFRRHDGQYCWFLNQAQSELDADGKLLRWYGSDTDIHAQKELTEALRQSEEYFRFLAESVPQVVWTAAADGQVDYFNQRLQEVTGLAPAACLGSAAWANILHPDDQQRTLAAWQATHETGSPYEIEYRFISRTGGYRWFLGRAEPLRNEKGEIVRWFGSCTDIDEVKQTQQLLHRQNAQLTQINQALDNFVYTASHDLKQPITNMAGIFEELKRTATFHDEAAAQLIGMFEGALQQINTTIQDLSAVVQVQRQHEQLPVELIDLLPFTQEILHSLQDQIDHSHACIELDFAATPILPFVRPNLQSILFNLISNALKYAAPDRPPVIRVGTCWAEDNLLQLTVQDNGLGIDLERHERQLFQMFRRFHHHVDGSGMGLYLVNRIVQQLGGSLEVESEVNTGTLFRLLLPIQPV
;
A
#
# COMPACT_ATOMS: atom_id res chain seq x y z
N MET A 1 -51.01 -41.80 -69.28
CA MET A 1 -50.91 -41.54 -70.73
C MET A 1 -51.92 -40.43 -71.08
N SER A 2 -51.53 -39.54 -72.01
CA SER A 2 -52.33 -38.41 -72.51
C SER A 2 -52.37 -37.21 -71.55
N ALA A 3 -51.44 -36.27 -71.68
CA ALA A 3 -51.43 -35.17 -72.65
C ALA A 3 -52.39 -34.04 -72.24
N ALA A 4 -51.75 -32.89 -72.00
CA ALA A 4 -52.30 -31.58 -71.75
C ALA A 4 -53.60 -31.29 -72.51
N HIS A 5 -54.63 -30.90 -71.77
CA HIS A 5 -55.67 -30.00 -72.22
C HIS A 5 -55.84 -28.94 -71.13
N SER A 6 -55.20 -27.79 -71.35
CA SER A 6 -55.50 -26.57 -70.60
C SER A 6 -56.97 -26.22 -70.82
N PRO A 7 -57.81 -26.13 -69.77
CA PRO A 7 -59.13 -25.56 -69.93
C PRO A 7 -58.96 -24.05 -70.11
N SER A 8 -59.41 -23.56 -71.27
CA SER A 8 -59.56 -22.15 -71.59
C SER A 8 -60.35 -21.45 -70.48
N MET A 9 -59.67 -20.67 -69.64
CA MET A 9 -60.36 -19.74 -68.76
C MET A 9 -61.09 -18.70 -69.62
N PRO A 10 -62.34 -18.35 -69.28
CA PRO A 10 -63.10 -17.35 -70.01
C PRO A 10 -62.35 -16.02 -69.96
N VAL A 11 -62.14 -15.44 -71.13
CA VAL A 11 -61.67 -14.05 -71.29
C VAL A 11 -62.65 -13.17 -70.54
N MET A 12 -62.24 -12.67 -69.37
CA MET A 12 -62.99 -11.61 -68.70
C MET A 12 -63.03 -10.40 -69.65
N PRO A 13 -64.17 -9.74 -69.82
CA PRO A 13 -64.23 -8.51 -70.58
C PRO A 13 -63.26 -7.50 -69.94
N ALA A 14 -62.49 -6.79 -70.77
CA ALA A 14 -61.65 -5.69 -70.30
C ALA A 14 -62.53 -4.71 -69.51
N PRO A 15 -62.18 -4.36 -68.25
CA PRO A 15 -62.99 -3.45 -67.45
C PRO A 15 -63.09 -2.12 -68.19
N THR A 16 -64.30 -1.81 -68.62
CA THR A 16 -64.60 -0.68 -69.52
C THR A 16 -65.16 0.53 -68.76
N ALA A 17 -64.82 0.67 -67.46
CA ALA A 17 -65.16 1.85 -66.66
C ALA A 17 -64.09 2.15 -65.60
N LEU A 18 -63.72 3.43 -65.49
CA LEU A 18 -62.80 4.00 -64.48
C LEU A 18 -63.16 3.64 -63.01
N HIS A 19 -64.42 3.26 -62.76
CA HIS A 19 -64.97 2.89 -61.44
C HIS A 19 -64.38 1.60 -60.86
N ASP A 20 -63.96 0.65 -61.70
CA ASP A 20 -63.46 -0.64 -61.23
C ASP A 20 -62.05 -0.52 -60.61
N TYR A 21 -61.19 0.33 -61.17
CA TYR A 21 -59.82 0.54 -60.67
C TYR A 21 -59.76 1.30 -59.35
N LEU A 22 -60.65 2.27 -59.13
CA LEU A 22 -60.76 2.95 -57.83
C LEU A 22 -61.24 1.97 -56.75
N THR A 23 -62.18 1.09 -57.08
CA THR A 23 -62.66 0.06 -56.16
C THR A 23 -61.52 -0.90 -55.77
N VAL A 24 -60.69 -1.30 -56.74
CA VAL A 24 -59.49 -2.12 -56.49
C VAL A 24 -58.48 -1.38 -55.60
N PHE A 25 -58.16 -0.12 -55.91
CA PHE A 25 -57.22 0.68 -55.10
C PHE A 25 -57.66 0.75 -53.64
N ARG A 26 -58.94 1.04 -53.37
CA ARG A 26 -59.47 1.19 -52.01
C ARG A 26 -59.31 -0.07 -51.15
N HIS A 27 -59.40 -1.25 -51.75
CA HIS A 27 -59.29 -2.54 -51.07
C HIS A 27 -57.89 -3.14 -51.11
N LEU A 28 -56.86 -2.40 -51.51
CA LEU A 28 -55.48 -2.89 -51.43
C LEU A 28 -55.11 -3.15 -49.95
N PRO A 29 -54.36 -4.24 -49.65
CA PRO A 29 -54.05 -4.65 -48.28
C PRO A 29 -53.03 -3.75 -47.56
N GLY A 30 -52.54 -2.68 -48.20
CA GLY A 30 -51.61 -1.72 -47.61
C GLY A 30 -52.27 -0.37 -47.31
N ASN A 31 -51.58 0.43 -46.51
CA ASN A 31 -52.04 1.77 -46.11
C ASN A 31 -51.54 2.80 -47.12
N PHE A 32 -52.30 3.00 -48.20
CA PHE A 32 -51.89 3.89 -49.28
C PHE A 32 -52.70 5.19 -49.31
N LEU A 33 -52.02 6.28 -49.60
CA LEU A 33 -52.57 7.59 -49.88
C LEU A 33 -52.09 8.02 -51.28
N LEU A 34 -53.03 8.37 -52.16
CA LEU A 34 -52.71 8.82 -53.51
C LEU A 34 -52.75 10.36 -53.55
N LEU A 35 -51.66 10.99 -54.00
CA LEU A 35 -51.46 12.44 -54.00
C LEU A 35 -51.24 12.97 -55.41
N LEU A 36 -51.68 14.20 -55.66
CA LEU A 36 -51.28 14.96 -56.84
C LEU A 36 -49.91 15.62 -56.63
N PRO A 37 -49.05 15.71 -57.66
CA PRO A 37 -47.80 16.47 -57.60
C PRO A 37 -48.05 17.98 -57.83
N ASP A 38 -49.07 18.54 -57.19
CA ASP A 38 -49.35 19.98 -57.19
C ASP A 38 -48.68 20.68 -55.98
N ALA A 39 -48.82 22.00 -55.87
CA ALA A 39 -48.13 22.78 -54.83
C ALA A 39 -48.53 22.34 -53.39
N ASP A 40 -49.75 21.83 -53.25
CA ASP A 40 -50.37 21.52 -51.96
C ASP A 40 -50.43 20.01 -51.67
N PHE A 41 -49.93 19.18 -52.58
CA PHE A 41 -49.99 17.72 -52.55
C PHE A 41 -51.40 17.22 -52.24
N THR A 42 -52.36 17.62 -53.08
CA THR A 42 -53.78 17.33 -52.87
C THR A 42 -54.04 15.82 -52.84
N ILE A 43 -54.76 15.37 -51.81
CA ILE A 43 -55.13 13.95 -51.65
C ILE A 43 -56.21 13.59 -52.65
N VAL A 44 -55.95 12.58 -53.49
CA VAL A 44 -56.90 12.05 -54.48
C VAL A 44 -57.82 11.02 -53.86
N ASP A 45 -57.26 10.01 -53.20
CA ASP A 45 -58.00 8.92 -52.53
C ASP A 45 -57.07 8.19 -51.54
N ASN A 46 -57.62 7.34 -50.68
CA ASN A 46 -56.87 6.48 -49.76
C ASN A 46 -57.46 5.07 -49.66
N THR A 47 -56.65 4.10 -49.24
CA THR A 47 -57.14 2.73 -48.98
C THR A 47 -57.96 2.66 -47.70
N ASP A 48 -58.81 1.63 -47.59
CA ASP A 48 -59.55 1.36 -46.36
C ASP A 48 -58.59 1.08 -45.18
N GLY A 49 -57.43 0.45 -45.46
CA GLY A 49 -56.35 0.28 -44.49
C GLY A 49 -55.79 1.62 -43.99
N HIS A 50 -55.49 2.55 -44.91
CA HIS A 50 -55.03 3.89 -44.53
C HIS A 50 -56.09 4.64 -43.71
N ALA A 51 -57.36 4.60 -44.10
CA ALA A 51 -58.44 5.27 -43.37
C ALA A 51 -58.59 4.72 -41.94
N GLY A 52 -58.46 3.40 -41.77
CA GLY A 52 -58.51 2.76 -40.45
C GLY A 52 -57.31 3.14 -39.56
N VAL A 53 -56.12 3.23 -40.14
CA VAL A 53 -54.88 3.51 -39.41
C VAL A 53 -54.70 5.00 -39.11
N SER A 54 -55.18 5.90 -39.99
CA SER A 54 -55.11 7.35 -39.79
C SER A 54 -56.27 7.93 -38.98
N LEU A 55 -57.24 7.09 -38.60
CA LEU A 55 -58.45 7.43 -37.84
C LEU A 55 -59.28 8.56 -38.48
N LYS A 56 -59.15 8.77 -39.79
CA LYS A 56 -59.94 9.74 -40.59
C LYS A 56 -60.62 9.02 -41.74
N SER A 57 -61.90 9.31 -41.92
CA SER A 57 -62.67 8.77 -43.03
C SER A 57 -62.19 9.34 -44.36
N ARG A 58 -62.37 8.59 -45.45
CA ARG A 58 -62.02 9.02 -46.80
C ARG A 58 -62.68 10.36 -47.17
N GLU A 59 -63.93 10.56 -46.78
CA GLU A 59 -64.70 11.78 -47.06
C GLU A 59 -64.11 13.03 -46.38
N GLU A 60 -63.39 12.85 -45.27
CA GLU A 60 -62.75 13.95 -44.54
C GLU A 60 -61.44 14.41 -45.16
N VAL A 61 -60.78 13.57 -45.96
CA VAL A 61 -59.39 13.80 -46.43
C VAL A 61 -59.27 13.89 -47.95
N ALA A 62 -60.11 13.20 -48.72
CA ALA A 62 -60.06 13.27 -50.18
C ALA A 62 -60.43 14.68 -50.70
N GLY A 63 -59.62 15.21 -51.62
CA GLY A 63 -59.76 16.55 -52.19
C GLY A 63 -59.13 17.68 -51.37
N LYS A 64 -58.51 17.39 -50.22
CA LYS A 64 -57.83 18.40 -49.38
C LYS A 64 -56.31 18.37 -49.56
N PRO A 65 -55.61 19.49 -49.31
CA PRO A 65 -54.16 19.52 -49.14
C PRO A 65 -53.68 18.52 -48.07
N LEU A 66 -52.56 17.85 -48.32
CA LEU A 66 -52.02 16.83 -47.40
C LEU A 66 -51.81 17.38 -45.98
N PHE A 67 -51.19 18.55 -45.87
CA PHE A 67 -50.86 19.18 -44.57
C PHE A 67 -52.05 19.86 -43.89
N GLU A 68 -53.17 20.04 -44.60
CA GLU A 68 -54.44 20.44 -43.98
C GLU A 68 -55.16 19.22 -43.42
N ALA A 69 -55.21 18.13 -44.19
CA ALA A 69 -55.80 16.87 -43.77
C ALA A 69 -55.00 16.20 -42.65
N TYR A 70 -53.67 16.32 -42.64
CA TYR A 70 -52.76 15.80 -41.63
C TYR A 70 -51.75 16.87 -41.22
N PRO A 71 -52.11 17.77 -40.29
CA PRO A 71 -51.22 18.83 -39.83
C PRO A 71 -49.96 18.23 -39.19
N PRO A 72 -48.74 18.67 -39.52
CA PRO A 72 -47.51 18.17 -38.91
C PRO A 72 -47.49 18.45 -37.40
N SER A 73 -46.86 17.58 -36.60
CA SER A 73 -46.75 17.77 -35.15
C SER A 73 -45.81 18.92 -34.76
N ASP A 74 -44.79 19.16 -35.59
CA ASP A 74 -43.75 20.16 -35.41
C ASP A 74 -43.11 20.52 -36.76
N GLU A 75 -42.24 21.54 -36.74
CA GLU A 75 -41.55 22.02 -37.94
C GLU A 75 -40.60 20.95 -38.52
N GLU A 76 -40.00 20.11 -37.70
CA GLU A 76 -39.06 19.07 -38.15
C GLU A 76 -39.79 18.00 -38.99
N ASN A 77 -40.91 17.50 -38.48
CA ASN A 77 -41.78 16.58 -39.21
C ASN A 77 -42.31 17.20 -40.50
N TYR A 78 -42.68 18.48 -40.47
CA TYR A 78 -43.09 19.20 -41.68
C TYR A 78 -41.99 19.18 -42.75
N GLN A 79 -40.74 19.49 -42.37
CA GLN A 79 -39.61 19.49 -43.28
C GLN A 79 -39.27 18.07 -43.79
N ILE A 80 -39.40 17.04 -42.96
CA ILE A 80 -39.21 15.64 -43.36
C ILE A 80 -40.21 15.23 -44.45
N PHE A 81 -41.51 15.51 -44.25
CA PHE A 81 -42.55 15.20 -45.24
C PHE A 81 -42.36 15.99 -46.54
N ARG A 82 -42.21 17.32 -46.45
CA ARG A 82 -42.01 18.18 -47.62
C ARG A 82 -40.73 17.80 -48.38
N GLY A 83 -39.65 17.50 -47.67
CA GLY A 83 -38.38 17.07 -48.25
C GLY A 83 -38.51 15.76 -49.01
N SER A 84 -39.19 14.76 -48.43
CA SER A 84 -39.44 13.49 -49.12
C SER A 84 -40.30 13.66 -50.38
N LEU A 85 -41.38 14.44 -50.31
CA LEU A 85 -42.25 14.68 -51.46
C LEU A 85 -41.53 15.48 -52.57
N ALA A 86 -40.74 16.49 -52.17
CA ALA A 86 -39.92 17.25 -53.10
C ALA A 86 -38.86 16.38 -53.79
N TYR A 87 -38.23 15.44 -53.06
CA TYR A 87 -37.30 14.48 -53.62
C TYR A 87 -37.96 13.64 -54.71
N VAL A 88 -39.13 13.05 -54.43
CA VAL A 88 -39.87 12.22 -55.41
C VAL A 88 -40.27 13.06 -56.63
N CYS A 89 -40.71 14.30 -56.44
CA CYS A 89 -41.02 15.22 -57.53
C CYS A 89 -39.83 15.54 -58.43
N GLN A 90 -38.64 15.72 -57.85
CA GLN A 90 -37.44 16.12 -58.58
C GLN A 90 -36.73 14.92 -59.23
N GLN A 91 -36.49 13.87 -58.45
CA GLN A 91 -35.67 12.72 -58.84
C GLN A 91 -36.47 11.62 -59.54
N ARG A 92 -37.80 11.57 -59.34
CA ARG A 92 -38.67 10.52 -59.88
C ARG A 92 -38.27 9.11 -59.42
N GLU A 93 -37.69 9.01 -58.23
CA GLU A 93 -37.37 7.78 -57.53
C GLU A 93 -38.19 7.71 -56.23
N GLU A 94 -38.37 6.51 -55.69
CA GLU A 94 -39.02 6.33 -54.39
C GLU A 94 -38.16 6.89 -53.25
N HIS A 95 -38.80 7.39 -52.19
CA HIS A 95 -38.11 7.90 -51.02
C HIS A 95 -38.84 7.51 -49.74
N THR A 96 -38.13 6.77 -48.88
CA THR A 96 -38.60 6.40 -47.54
C THR A 96 -38.17 7.46 -46.53
N MET A 97 -39.14 8.00 -45.80
CA MET A 97 -38.87 8.94 -44.72
C MET A 97 -38.16 8.24 -43.55
N PRO A 98 -37.36 8.98 -42.75
CA PRO A 98 -37.01 8.52 -41.42
C PRO A 98 -38.27 8.29 -40.57
N ARG A 99 -38.14 7.44 -39.54
CA ARG A 99 -39.20 7.21 -38.56
C ARG A 99 -39.49 8.50 -37.80
N ILE A 100 -40.75 8.90 -37.77
CA ILE A 100 -41.22 10.10 -37.08
C ILE A 100 -42.26 9.76 -36.03
N ARG A 101 -42.32 10.54 -34.95
CA ARG A 101 -43.42 10.47 -33.99
C ARG A 101 -44.56 11.35 -34.49
N TYR A 102 -45.76 10.80 -34.57
CA TYR A 102 -46.97 11.56 -34.90
C TYR A 102 -48.14 11.02 -34.09
N ASP A 103 -48.58 11.79 -33.11
CA ASP A 103 -49.60 11.37 -32.16
C ASP A 103 -51.00 11.54 -32.79
N LEU A 104 -51.80 10.46 -32.81
CA LEU A 104 -53.15 10.51 -33.37
C LEU A 104 -54.19 10.86 -32.30
N PRO A 105 -55.13 11.78 -32.58
CA PRO A 105 -56.25 12.02 -31.69
C PRO A 105 -57.22 10.83 -31.72
N ARG A 106 -57.49 10.23 -30.55
CA ARG A 106 -58.50 9.17 -30.45
C ARG A 106 -59.91 9.75 -30.63
N PRO A 107 -60.82 9.04 -31.33
CA PRO A 107 -62.23 9.39 -31.34
C PRO A 107 -62.77 9.52 -29.90
N LEU A 108 -63.68 10.47 -29.67
CA LEU A 108 -64.32 10.70 -28.36
C LEU A 108 -64.99 9.43 -27.80
N GLU A 109 -65.47 8.55 -28.68
CA GLU A 109 -66.07 7.25 -28.34
C GLU A 109 -65.07 6.22 -27.77
N GLN A 110 -63.75 6.43 -27.99
CA GLN A 110 -62.66 5.56 -27.52
C GLN A 110 -61.85 6.16 -26.37
N GLY A 111 -62.42 7.14 -25.65
CA GLY A 111 -61.86 7.70 -24.41
C GLY A 111 -61.16 9.06 -24.55
N GLY A 112 -61.05 9.61 -25.77
CA GLY A 112 -60.39 10.89 -26.03
C GLY A 112 -58.88 10.90 -25.70
N GLY A 113 -58.19 11.98 -26.08
CA GLY A 113 -56.75 12.15 -25.88
C GLY A 113 -55.89 11.80 -27.09
N LEU A 114 -54.57 12.04 -26.98
CA LEU A 114 -53.58 11.73 -28.01
C LEU A 114 -52.98 10.34 -27.76
N GLU A 115 -52.91 9.52 -28.79
CA GLU A 115 -52.18 8.25 -28.77
C GLU A 115 -50.82 8.43 -29.43
N GLU A 116 -49.76 8.17 -28.67
CA GLU A 116 -48.39 8.23 -29.18
C GLU A 116 -48.15 7.13 -30.20
N ARG A 117 -47.79 7.52 -31.43
CA ARG A 117 -47.50 6.60 -32.52
C ARG A 117 -46.26 7.01 -33.30
N TYR A 118 -45.57 6.01 -33.83
CA TYR A 118 -44.38 6.15 -34.66
C TYR A 118 -44.68 5.66 -36.07
N TRP A 119 -44.35 6.49 -37.04
CA TRP A 119 -44.73 6.30 -38.43
C TRP A 119 -43.50 6.31 -39.33
N GLN A 120 -43.56 5.47 -40.36
CA GLN A 120 -42.62 5.51 -41.47
C GLN A 120 -43.44 5.51 -42.75
N ALA A 121 -43.20 6.49 -43.63
CA ALA A 121 -43.88 6.54 -44.92
C ALA A 121 -42.88 6.47 -46.06
N THR A 122 -43.28 5.81 -47.14
CA THR A 122 -42.52 5.73 -48.39
C THR A 122 -43.34 6.36 -49.50
N HIS A 123 -42.75 7.30 -50.22
CA HIS A 123 -43.39 7.99 -51.34
C HIS A 123 -42.89 7.41 -52.66
N TYR A 124 -43.78 6.88 -53.49
CA TYR A 124 -43.49 6.26 -54.79
C TYR A 124 -44.00 7.15 -55.93
N PRO A 125 -43.17 7.45 -56.95
CA PRO A 125 -43.60 8.20 -58.13
C PRO A 125 -44.40 7.31 -59.10
N ILE A 126 -45.60 7.75 -59.49
CA ILE A 126 -46.38 7.12 -60.57
C ILE A 126 -46.22 7.96 -61.83
N LEU A 127 -45.53 7.42 -62.83
CA LEU A 127 -45.25 8.10 -64.10
C LEU A 127 -46.30 7.74 -65.17
N ASN A 128 -46.53 8.64 -66.13
CA ASN A 128 -47.29 8.34 -67.35
C ASN A 128 -46.39 7.71 -68.43
N ASP A 129 -46.99 7.36 -69.58
CA ASP A 129 -46.29 6.74 -70.71
C ASP A 129 -45.21 7.65 -71.32
N GLU A 130 -45.28 8.97 -71.12
CA GLU A 130 -44.25 9.94 -71.49
C GLU A 130 -43.16 10.14 -70.40
N GLY A 131 -43.20 9.37 -69.30
CA GLY A 131 -42.23 9.43 -68.21
C GLY A 131 -42.38 10.65 -67.28
N GLN A 132 -43.50 11.37 -67.35
CA GLN A 132 -43.84 12.50 -66.49
C GLN A 132 -44.56 12.04 -65.22
N LEU A 133 -44.26 12.68 -64.09
CA LEU A 133 -44.90 12.36 -62.80
C LEU A 133 -46.39 12.74 -62.83
N ARG A 134 -47.25 11.74 -62.61
CA ARG A 134 -48.70 11.90 -62.66
C ARG A 134 -49.33 11.88 -61.26
N PHE A 135 -48.87 10.98 -60.40
CA PHE A 135 -49.32 10.88 -59.01
C PHE A 135 -48.14 10.49 -58.11
N ILE A 136 -48.28 10.73 -56.81
CA ILE A 136 -47.38 10.20 -55.79
C ILE A 136 -48.20 9.24 -54.94
N LEU A 137 -47.75 7.99 -54.83
CA LEU A 137 -48.35 6.99 -53.96
C LEU A 137 -47.56 6.95 -52.66
N GLN A 138 -48.17 7.37 -51.56
CA GLN A 138 -47.58 7.26 -50.23
C GLN A 138 -48.05 5.96 -49.57
N GLN A 139 -47.12 5.13 -49.11
CA GLN A 139 -47.39 4.00 -48.22
C GLN A 139 -47.02 4.40 -46.79
N THR A 140 -47.94 4.23 -45.83
CA THR A 140 -47.71 4.63 -44.44
C THR A 140 -47.75 3.41 -43.50
N GLU A 141 -46.68 3.19 -42.75
CA GLU A 141 -46.55 2.08 -41.81
C GLU A 141 -46.52 2.57 -40.36
N ASP A 142 -47.35 1.96 -39.51
CA ASP A 142 -47.31 2.15 -38.06
C ASP A 142 -46.24 1.21 -37.47
N VAL A 143 -45.12 1.81 -37.06
CA VAL A 143 -43.96 1.09 -36.53
C VAL A 143 -43.86 1.21 -35.00
N THR A 144 -44.95 1.60 -34.32
CA THR A 144 -44.98 1.83 -32.87
C THR A 144 -44.59 0.59 -32.06
N ALA A 145 -45.15 -0.57 -32.39
CA ALA A 145 -44.85 -1.82 -31.68
C ALA A 145 -43.38 -2.24 -31.85
N GLN A 146 -42.83 -2.07 -33.05
CA GLN A 146 -41.42 -2.35 -33.33
C GLN A 146 -40.51 -1.38 -32.58
N HIS A 147 -40.85 -0.09 -32.56
CA HIS A 147 -40.07 0.93 -31.85
C HIS A 147 -39.99 0.67 -30.34
N LEU A 148 -41.12 0.34 -29.71
CA LEU A 148 -41.14 0.05 -28.27
C LEU A 148 -40.40 -1.25 -27.92
N ALA A 149 -40.44 -2.26 -28.79
CA ALA A 149 -39.65 -3.48 -28.61
C ALA A 149 -38.14 -3.21 -28.70
N GLU A 150 -37.70 -2.42 -29.69
CA GLU A 150 -36.30 -2.00 -29.85
C GLU A 150 -35.80 -1.20 -28.63
N GLN A 151 -36.64 -0.35 -28.04
CA GLN A 151 -36.29 0.41 -26.83
C GLN A 151 -36.16 -0.49 -25.59
N ARG A 152 -37.08 -1.43 -25.38
CA ARG A 152 -37.03 -2.38 -24.26
C ARG A 152 -35.80 -3.27 -24.33
N GLU A 153 -35.50 -3.82 -25.52
CA GLU A 153 -34.29 -4.63 -25.71
C GLU A 153 -33.01 -3.83 -25.44
N ARG A 154 -32.98 -2.56 -25.87
CA ARG A 154 -31.86 -1.66 -25.56
C ARG A 154 -31.72 -1.42 -24.05
N GLN A 155 -32.82 -1.22 -23.34
CA GLN A 155 -32.79 -0.98 -21.91
C GLN A 155 -32.40 -2.22 -21.11
N ASP A 156 -32.97 -3.39 -21.43
CA ASP A 156 -32.59 -4.67 -20.82
C ASP A 156 -31.10 -4.97 -21.03
N ARG A 157 -30.57 -4.64 -22.22
CA ARG A 157 -29.15 -4.77 -22.51
C ARG A 157 -28.30 -3.83 -21.66
N LEU A 158 -28.70 -2.57 -21.51
CA LEU A 158 -27.98 -1.61 -20.67
C LEU A 158 -27.98 -2.02 -19.19
N GLU A 159 -29.12 -2.48 -18.66
CA GLU A 159 -29.22 -2.96 -17.28
C GLU A 159 -28.37 -4.23 -17.06
N LEU A 160 -28.31 -5.13 -18.04
CA LEU A 160 -27.45 -6.30 -18.00
C LEU A 160 -25.96 -5.89 -18.06
N GLU A 161 -25.60 -4.96 -18.93
CA GLU A 161 -24.23 -4.42 -19.03
C GLU A 161 -23.81 -3.74 -17.72
N GLU A 162 -24.69 -2.94 -17.10
CA GLU A 162 -24.41 -2.29 -15.82
C GLU A 162 -24.26 -3.30 -14.67
N SER A 163 -25.14 -4.30 -14.62
CA SER A 163 -25.07 -5.39 -13.64
C SER A 163 -23.76 -6.19 -13.78
N GLN A 164 -23.36 -6.53 -15.01
CA GLN A 164 -22.10 -7.20 -15.30
C GLN A 164 -20.88 -6.33 -14.95
N ALA A 165 -20.92 -5.03 -15.26
CA ALA A 165 -19.84 -4.10 -14.94
C ALA A 165 -19.68 -3.95 -13.42
N ARG A 166 -20.79 -3.84 -12.67
CA ARG A 166 -20.79 -3.74 -11.22
C ARG A 166 -20.23 -5.00 -10.55
N ALA A 167 -20.63 -6.19 -11.02
CA ALA A 167 -20.09 -7.44 -10.53
C ALA A 167 -18.59 -7.58 -10.80
N ARG A 168 -18.13 -7.17 -12.00
CA ARG A 168 -16.72 -7.20 -12.38
C ARG A 168 -15.88 -6.26 -11.52
N PHE A 169 -16.34 -5.03 -11.31
CA PHE A 169 -15.69 -4.04 -10.45
C PHE A 169 -15.49 -4.58 -9.03
N LEU A 170 -16.53 -5.16 -8.42
CA LEU A 170 -16.41 -5.76 -7.08
C LEU A 170 -15.40 -6.91 -7.04
N LEU A 171 -15.38 -7.76 -8.06
CA LEU A 171 -14.45 -8.90 -8.10
C LEU A 171 -13.00 -8.47 -8.29
N GLU A 172 -12.76 -7.43 -9.08
CA GLU A 172 -11.43 -6.95 -9.44
C GLU A 172 -10.81 -6.06 -8.35
N GLU A 173 -11.61 -5.23 -7.67
CA GLU A 173 -11.10 -4.22 -6.74
C GLU A 173 -11.02 -4.67 -5.27
N LEU A 174 -11.68 -5.77 -4.88
CA LEU A 174 -11.62 -6.25 -3.50
C LEU A 174 -10.17 -6.60 -3.10
N PRO A 175 -9.67 -6.12 -1.93
CA PRO A 175 -8.29 -6.31 -1.49
C PRO A 175 -8.05 -7.71 -0.88
N VAL A 176 -8.67 -8.74 -1.45
CA VAL A 176 -8.51 -10.14 -1.06
C VAL A 176 -8.26 -10.97 -2.30
N MET A 177 -7.40 -11.99 -2.21
CA MET A 177 -7.21 -12.90 -3.32
C MET A 177 -8.44 -13.79 -3.43
N MET A 178 -9.07 -13.83 -4.60
CA MET A 178 -10.26 -14.64 -4.84
C MET A 178 -10.02 -15.60 -5.98
N TRP A 179 -10.63 -16.78 -5.84
CA TRP A 179 -10.59 -17.82 -6.84
C TRP A 179 -11.94 -18.51 -6.95
N SER A 180 -12.25 -19.02 -8.14
CA SER A 180 -13.28 -20.04 -8.29
C SER A 180 -12.75 -21.24 -9.05
N THR A 181 -13.44 -22.36 -8.84
CA THR A 181 -13.19 -23.59 -9.59
C THR A 181 -14.48 -24.16 -10.13
N SER A 182 -14.36 -24.91 -11.21
CA SER A 182 -15.38 -25.85 -11.67
C SER A 182 -15.64 -26.96 -10.63
N PRO A 183 -16.73 -27.75 -10.75
CA PRO A 183 -17.10 -28.79 -9.78
C PRO A 183 -16.02 -29.86 -9.56
N ASP A 184 -15.20 -30.11 -10.58
CA ASP A 184 -14.05 -31.04 -10.56
C ASP A 184 -12.84 -30.48 -9.78
N GLY A 185 -12.88 -29.20 -9.41
CA GLY A 185 -11.79 -28.49 -8.73
C GLY A 185 -10.76 -27.85 -9.65
N SER A 186 -11.05 -27.75 -10.94
CA SER A 186 -10.22 -27.01 -11.90
C SER A 186 -10.47 -25.50 -11.76
N ALA A 187 -9.41 -24.72 -11.51
CA ALA A 187 -9.54 -23.27 -11.35
C ALA A 187 -10.00 -22.61 -12.66
N ASP A 188 -11.10 -21.86 -12.60
CA ASP A 188 -11.73 -21.20 -13.75
C ASP A 188 -11.69 -19.67 -13.67
N TYR A 189 -11.45 -19.11 -12.48
CA TYR A 189 -11.27 -17.67 -12.27
C TYR A 189 -10.33 -17.38 -11.11
N GLN A 190 -9.53 -16.34 -11.26
CA GLN A 190 -8.71 -15.74 -10.22
C GLN A 190 -8.74 -14.22 -10.43
N ASN A 191 -8.95 -13.46 -9.35
CA ASN A 191 -8.99 -12.00 -9.46
C ASN A 191 -7.58 -11.40 -9.61
N PRO A 192 -7.44 -10.11 -10.02
CA PRO A 192 -6.15 -9.47 -10.20
C PRO A 192 -5.22 -9.57 -8.98
N ARG A 193 -5.78 -9.49 -7.76
CA ARG A 193 -5.00 -9.64 -6.52
C ARG A 193 -4.31 -11.00 -6.40
N TRP A 194 -4.98 -12.08 -6.79
CA TRP A 194 -4.37 -13.42 -6.82
C TRP A 194 -3.22 -13.50 -7.85
N LEU A 195 -3.43 -12.90 -9.03
CA LEU A 195 -2.44 -12.89 -10.11
C LEU A 195 -1.22 -12.01 -9.76
N GLU A 196 -1.42 -10.84 -9.17
CA GLU A 196 -0.36 -9.96 -8.64
C GLU A 196 0.46 -10.66 -7.55
N PHE A 197 -0.23 -11.38 -6.66
CA PHE A 197 0.42 -12.11 -5.58
C PHE A 197 1.31 -13.23 -6.12
N THR A 198 0.77 -14.09 -6.99
CA THR A 198 1.47 -15.28 -7.50
C THR A 198 2.38 -15.00 -8.69
N GLY A 199 2.18 -13.90 -9.41
CA GLY A 199 2.92 -13.54 -10.63
C GLY A 199 2.55 -14.39 -11.85
N ARG A 200 1.49 -15.21 -11.80
CA ARG A 200 1.04 -16.04 -12.91
C ARG A 200 0.07 -15.29 -13.82
N GLN A 201 0.08 -15.63 -15.12
CA GLN A 201 -0.99 -15.29 -16.05
C GLN A 201 -2.01 -16.44 -16.08
N LEU A 202 -3.29 -16.13 -16.29
CA LEU A 202 -4.43 -17.08 -16.26
C LEU A 202 -4.44 -18.08 -17.45
N LEU A 203 -3.29 -18.46 -18.00
CA LEU A 203 -3.19 -19.26 -19.22
C LEU A 203 -3.12 -20.76 -18.89
N GLY A 204 -4.24 -21.45 -19.10
CA GLY A 204 -4.30 -22.90 -19.34
C GLY A 204 -4.06 -23.79 -18.12
N LEU A 205 -4.72 -23.50 -16.99
CA LEU A 205 -4.66 -24.35 -15.79
C LEU A 205 -5.32 -25.71 -16.08
N GLN A 206 -4.50 -26.75 -16.31
CA GLN A 206 -4.96 -28.13 -16.18
C GLN A 206 -5.33 -28.41 -14.72
N SER A 207 -6.28 -29.33 -14.48
CA SER A 207 -6.71 -29.71 -13.13
C SER A 207 -5.51 -29.93 -12.21
N LYS A 208 -5.40 -29.19 -11.10
CA LYS A 208 -4.40 -29.28 -10.01
C LYS A 208 -3.11 -28.43 -10.09
N THR A 209 -2.98 -27.48 -11.02
CA THR A 209 -1.77 -26.62 -11.09
C THR A 209 -1.52 -25.76 -9.84
N TRP A 210 -2.57 -25.46 -9.05
CA TRP A 210 -2.44 -24.65 -7.84
C TRP A 210 -1.60 -25.29 -6.72
N LEU A 211 -1.46 -26.62 -6.71
CA LEU A 211 -0.62 -27.33 -5.73
C LEU A 211 0.88 -27.10 -5.97
N GLU A 212 1.27 -26.73 -7.20
CA GLU A 212 2.67 -26.45 -7.52
C GLU A 212 3.19 -25.20 -6.82
N ASP A 213 2.32 -24.21 -6.63
CA ASP A 213 2.65 -22.96 -5.95
C ASP A 213 2.65 -23.11 -4.43
N ILE A 214 2.17 -24.23 -3.91
CA ILE A 214 2.25 -24.55 -2.48
C ILE A 214 3.62 -25.15 -2.16
N HIS A 215 4.16 -24.75 -1.01
CA HIS A 215 5.41 -25.28 -0.48
C HIS A 215 5.38 -26.82 -0.43
N PRO A 216 6.44 -27.53 -0.88
CA PRO A 216 6.44 -29.00 -1.00
C PRO A 216 5.91 -29.75 0.23
N ASP A 217 6.32 -29.33 1.43
CA ASP A 217 5.89 -29.96 2.70
C ASP A 217 4.38 -29.85 2.97
N ASP A 218 3.74 -28.78 2.47
CA ASP A 218 2.34 -28.46 2.79
C ASP A 218 1.36 -29.07 1.77
N ARG A 219 1.87 -29.52 0.60
CA ARG A 219 1.06 -30.03 -0.51
C ARG A 219 0.18 -31.21 -0.12
N ALA A 220 0.73 -32.16 0.64
CA ALA A 220 0.00 -33.35 1.06
C ALA A 220 -1.21 -32.98 1.95
N HIS A 221 -0.99 -32.06 2.89
CA HIS A 221 -2.03 -31.57 3.79
C HIS A 221 -3.12 -30.79 3.05
N ALA A 222 -2.72 -29.84 2.18
CA ALA A 222 -3.66 -29.05 1.38
C ALA A 222 -4.51 -29.92 0.44
N GLN A 223 -3.90 -30.91 -0.22
CA GLN A 223 -4.60 -31.84 -1.09
C GLN A 223 -5.59 -32.73 -0.33
N GLN A 224 -5.24 -33.19 0.88
CA GLN A 224 -6.15 -33.96 1.72
C GLN A 224 -7.37 -33.13 2.12
N ALA A 225 -7.15 -31.92 2.65
CA ALA A 225 -8.23 -31.02 3.04
C ALA A 225 -9.17 -30.71 1.86
N TRP A 226 -8.62 -30.54 0.65
CA TRP A 226 -9.40 -30.34 -0.56
C TRP A 226 -10.27 -31.54 -0.93
N ASN A 227 -9.72 -32.76 -0.87
CA ASN A 227 -10.47 -33.98 -1.17
C ASN A 227 -11.61 -34.22 -0.17
N GLU A 228 -11.37 -33.93 1.12
CA GLU A 228 -12.39 -34.04 2.16
C GLU A 228 -13.53 -33.01 1.96
N ALA A 229 -13.21 -31.79 1.52
CA ALA A 229 -14.20 -30.78 1.18
C ALA A 229 -15.05 -31.20 -0.02
N GLN A 230 -14.42 -31.69 -1.10
CA GLN A 230 -15.12 -32.19 -2.29
C GLN A 230 -16.05 -33.37 -1.98
N ALA A 231 -15.59 -34.32 -1.18
CA ALA A 231 -16.38 -35.53 -0.87
C ALA A 231 -17.61 -35.25 0.00
N ASN A 232 -17.51 -34.27 0.91
CA ASN A 232 -18.55 -34.02 1.93
C ASN A 232 -19.36 -32.75 1.70
N GLY A 233 -19.02 -31.92 0.70
CA GLY A 233 -19.68 -30.64 0.42
C GLY A 233 -19.52 -29.60 1.55
N ARG A 234 -18.51 -29.77 2.42
CA ARG A 234 -18.23 -28.86 3.53
C ARG A 234 -17.32 -27.72 3.08
N THR A 235 -17.31 -26.63 3.85
CA THR A 235 -16.36 -25.52 3.66
C THR A 235 -14.92 -26.03 3.67
N TYR A 236 -14.19 -25.70 2.61
CA TYR A 236 -12.75 -25.88 2.54
C TYR A 236 -12.08 -24.79 3.39
N GLN A 237 -11.19 -25.18 4.30
CA GLN A 237 -10.37 -24.24 5.07
C GLN A 237 -9.04 -24.89 5.39
N VAL A 238 -7.93 -24.25 5.01
CA VAL A 238 -6.59 -24.75 5.28
C VAL A 238 -5.57 -23.61 5.30
N GLU A 239 -4.51 -23.77 6.08
CA GLU A 239 -3.35 -22.89 6.08
C GLU A 239 -2.19 -23.58 5.36
N TYR A 240 -1.58 -22.90 4.39
CA TYR A 240 -0.39 -23.40 3.71
C TYR A 240 0.50 -22.26 3.24
N ARG A 241 1.76 -22.57 2.97
CA ARG A 241 2.69 -21.61 2.38
C ARG A 241 2.50 -21.56 0.86
N LEU A 242 2.10 -20.40 0.35
CA LEU A 242 1.95 -20.13 -1.08
C LEU A 242 3.14 -19.30 -1.58
N ARG A 243 3.66 -19.66 -2.76
CA ARG A 243 4.75 -18.95 -3.41
C ARG A 243 4.24 -17.66 -4.04
N ARG A 244 4.86 -16.54 -3.68
CA ARG A 244 4.64 -15.21 -4.26
C ARG A 244 5.47 -15.03 -5.54
N HIS A 245 5.16 -14.00 -6.33
CA HIS A 245 5.84 -13.69 -7.59
C HIS A 245 7.36 -13.51 -7.46
N ASP A 246 7.84 -13.09 -6.29
CA ASP A 246 9.26 -12.91 -5.95
C ASP A 246 9.97 -14.22 -5.55
N GLY A 247 9.24 -15.35 -5.57
CA GLY A 247 9.74 -16.67 -5.17
C GLY A 247 9.68 -16.94 -3.67
N GLN A 248 9.32 -15.96 -2.84
CA GLN A 248 9.19 -16.17 -1.39
C GLN A 248 7.90 -16.93 -1.06
N TYR A 249 7.94 -17.74 -0.01
CA TYR A 249 6.78 -18.44 0.50
C TYR A 249 6.14 -17.65 1.64
N ARG A 250 4.85 -17.34 1.51
CA ARG A 250 4.06 -16.64 2.53
C ARG A 250 2.91 -17.52 3.01
N TRP A 251 2.53 -17.39 4.28
CA TRP A 251 1.45 -18.20 4.85
C TRP A 251 0.11 -17.66 4.40
N ILE A 252 -0.71 -18.51 3.77
CA ILE A 252 -2.04 -18.16 3.30
C ILE A 252 -3.07 -19.00 4.03
N LEU A 253 -4.12 -18.34 4.52
CA LEU A 253 -5.36 -18.98 4.93
C LEU A 253 -6.28 -19.03 3.70
N SER A 254 -6.50 -20.24 3.18
CA SER A 254 -7.38 -20.47 2.04
C SER A 254 -8.72 -21.02 2.51
N GLN A 255 -9.81 -20.38 2.10
CA GLN A 255 -11.17 -20.78 2.45
C GLN A 255 -12.05 -20.86 1.20
N GLY A 256 -12.95 -21.84 1.12
CA GLY A 256 -13.83 -22.02 -0.03
C GLY A 256 -15.19 -22.62 0.33
N VAL A 257 -16.23 -22.18 -0.38
CA VAL A 257 -17.62 -22.65 -0.27
C VAL A 257 -18.09 -23.27 -1.58
N ALA A 258 -18.90 -24.32 -1.48
CA ALA A 258 -19.56 -24.95 -2.61
C ALA A 258 -20.81 -24.16 -3.05
N ARG A 259 -20.94 -23.89 -4.34
CA ARG A 259 -22.11 -23.25 -4.96
C ARG A 259 -22.94 -24.29 -5.69
N TYR A 260 -24.23 -24.37 -5.35
CA TYR A 260 -25.19 -25.31 -5.95
C TYR A 260 -26.17 -24.59 -6.87
N ASN A 261 -26.67 -25.27 -7.90
CA ASN A 261 -27.78 -24.77 -8.73
C ASN A 261 -29.13 -24.98 -8.02
N LYS A 262 -30.22 -24.51 -8.65
CA LYS A 262 -31.60 -24.71 -8.15
C LYS A 262 -32.03 -26.18 -8.07
N ALA A 263 -31.33 -27.10 -8.74
CA ALA A 263 -31.57 -28.54 -8.70
C ALA A 263 -30.74 -29.25 -7.59
N GLY A 264 -29.91 -28.51 -6.84
CA GLY A 264 -29.06 -29.07 -5.77
C GLY A 264 -27.74 -29.68 -6.26
N GLU A 265 -27.37 -29.48 -7.52
CA GLU A 265 -26.13 -29.99 -8.09
C GLU A 265 -25.00 -28.97 -7.90
N LEU A 266 -23.79 -29.45 -7.61
CA LEU A 266 -22.60 -28.61 -7.45
C LEU A 266 -22.21 -27.97 -8.79
N VAL A 267 -22.13 -26.64 -8.82
CA VAL A 267 -21.80 -25.85 -10.02
C VAL A 267 -20.39 -25.28 -9.98
N ALA A 268 -19.92 -24.86 -8.80
CA ALA A 268 -18.60 -24.28 -8.66
C ALA A 268 -18.17 -24.25 -7.19
N TRP A 269 -16.88 -24.08 -6.94
CA TRP A 269 -16.37 -23.63 -5.64
C TRP A 269 -15.93 -22.19 -5.75
N VAL A 270 -16.19 -21.38 -4.73
CA VAL A 270 -15.72 -19.99 -4.65
C VAL A 270 -14.98 -19.82 -3.35
N GLY A 271 -13.80 -19.22 -3.39
CA GLY A 271 -12.96 -19.08 -2.22
C GLY A 271 -12.09 -17.84 -2.21
N THR A 272 -11.51 -17.62 -1.04
CA THR A 272 -10.59 -16.51 -0.74
C THR A 272 -9.26 -17.06 -0.24
N GLY A 273 -8.20 -16.29 -0.47
CA GLY A 273 -6.88 -16.48 0.12
C GLY A 273 -6.48 -15.22 0.88
N LEU A 274 -6.32 -15.33 2.19
CA LEU A 274 -5.84 -14.24 3.05
C LEU A 274 -4.37 -14.47 3.42
N ASP A 275 -3.54 -13.46 3.22
CA ASP A 275 -2.14 -13.50 3.68
C ASP A 275 -2.07 -13.32 5.20
N ILE A 276 -1.63 -14.37 5.89
CA ILE A 276 -1.46 -14.42 7.35
C ILE A 276 0.02 -14.55 7.75
N HIS A 277 0.95 -14.25 6.83
CA HIS A 277 2.38 -14.43 7.06
C HIS A 277 2.91 -13.58 8.21
N ASP A 278 2.53 -12.32 8.29
CA ASP A 278 3.01 -11.41 9.34
C ASP A 278 2.48 -11.86 10.73
N GLN A 279 1.24 -12.34 10.79
CA GLN A 279 0.67 -12.94 12.00
C GLN A 279 1.46 -14.18 12.44
N LYS A 280 1.84 -15.06 11.51
CA LYS A 280 2.67 -16.24 11.79
C LYS A 280 4.08 -15.86 12.25
N GLN A 281 4.68 -14.83 11.66
CA GLN A 281 6.00 -14.33 12.08
C GLN A 281 5.98 -13.82 13.52
N VAL A 282 4.97 -13.03 13.90
CA VAL A 282 4.83 -12.53 15.28
C VAL A 282 4.66 -13.69 16.28
N GLN A 283 3.84 -14.68 15.95
CA GLN A 283 3.67 -15.88 16.80
C GLN A 283 4.98 -16.67 16.95
N GLN A 284 5.74 -16.85 15.87
CA GLN A 284 7.04 -17.54 15.90
C GLN A 284 8.09 -16.75 16.68
N GLN A 285 8.14 -15.43 16.53
CA GLN A 285 9.07 -14.58 17.29
C GLN A 285 8.78 -14.61 18.79
N LEU A 286 7.51 -14.66 19.20
CA LEU A 286 7.14 -14.75 20.60
C LEU A 286 7.59 -16.10 21.19
N ALA A 287 7.31 -17.20 20.49
CA ALA A 287 7.73 -18.53 20.91
C ALA A 287 9.27 -18.69 20.95
N ALA A 288 9.97 -18.15 19.96
CA ALA A 288 11.43 -18.17 19.91
C ALA A 288 12.07 -17.33 21.02
N LYS A 289 11.47 -16.18 21.38
CA LYS A 289 11.92 -15.37 22.53
C LYS A 289 11.73 -16.10 23.85
N ASP A 290 10.60 -16.78 24.05
CA ASP A 290 10.34 -17.57 25.27
C ASP A 290 11.31 -18.75 25.39
N GLU A 291 11.59 -19.46 24.29
CA GLU A 291 12.58 -20.54 24.24
C GLU A 291 14.00 -20.02 24.50
N GLN A 292 14.38 -18.89 23.88
CA GLN A 292 15.68 -18.26 24.08
C GLN A 292 15.84 -17.78 25.53
N LEU A 293 14.82 -17.19 26.16
CA LEU A 293 14.85 -16.79 27.56
C LEU A 293 15.04 -17.98 28.49
N MET A 294 14.31 -19.09 28.26
CA MET A 294 14.50 -20.33 29.02
C MET A 294 15.90 -20.93 28.81
N GLN A 295 16.44 -20.87 27.59
CA GLN A 295 17.77 -21.37 27.27
C GLN A 295 18.86 -20.54 27.98
N ILE A 296 18.79 -19.21 27.92
CA ILE A 296 19.70 -18.30 28.65
C ILE A 296 19.66 -18.62 30.14
N MET A 297 18.46 -18.70 30.73
CA MET A 297 18.29 -18.96 32.17
C MET A 297 18.82 -20.34 32.59
N SER A 298 18.81 -21.34 31.70
CA SER A 298 19.39 -22.66 31.96
C SER A 298 20.92 -22.71 31.88
N GLN A 299 21.55 -21.81 31.11
CA GLN A 299 22.99 -21.75 30.93
C GLN A 299 23.72 -20.91 31.99
N VAL A 300 23.00 -20.05 32.73
CA VAL A 300 23.60 -19.32 33.86
C VAL A 300 23.96 -20.33 34.96
N PRO A 301 25.23 -20.36 35.44
CA PRO A 301 25.66 -21.24 36.53
C PRO A 301 25.20 -20.68 37.90
N ALA A 302 23.92 -20.33 37.97
CA ALA A 302 23.26 -19.83 39.17
C ALA A 302 22.00 -20.63 39.46
N TYR A 303 21.73 -20.81 40.74
CA TYR A 303 20.53 -21.41 41.27
C TYR A 303 19.49 -20.30 41.43
N ILE A 304 18.51 -20.26 40.53
CA ILE A 304 17.48 -19.21 40.53
C ILE A 304 16.12 -19.86 40.77
N ALA A 305 15.36 -19.32 41.72
CA ALA A 305 13.97 -19.69 41.95
C ALA A 305 13.14 -18.48 42.37
N THR A 306 11.85 -18.49 42.06
CA THR A 306 10.89 -17.54 42.64
C THR A 306 9.87 -18.27 43.48
N VAL A 307 9.54 -17.69 44.64
CA VAL A 307 8.48 -18.16 45.52
C VAL A 307 7.45 -17.04 45.71
N THR A 308 6.17 -17.38 45.84
CA THR A 308 5.08 -16.40 45.99
C THR A 308 4.19 -16.67 47.19
N GLY A 309 3.62 -15.59 47.71
CA GLY A 309 2.76 -15.60 48.89
C GLY A 309 3.50 -15.86 50.22
N PRO A 310 2.81 -15.73 51.36
CA PRO A 310 3.39 -15.92 52.70
C PRO A 310 3.79 -17.37 53.01
N ASP A 311 3.34 -18.32 52.18
CA ASP A 311 3.67 -19.74 52.31
C ASP A 311 4.87 -20.17 51.42
N HIS A 312 5.52 -19.21 50.74
CA HIS A 312 6.67 -19.43 49.82
C HIS A 312 6.44 -20.56 48.81
N ARG A 313 5.43 -20.42 47.95
CA ARG A 313 5.13 -21.41 46.91
C ARG A 313 5.98 -21.19 45.67
N PHE A 314 6.68 -22.21 45.19
CA PHE A 314 7.52 -22.10 44.00
C PHE A 314 6.71 -21.74 42.76
N THR A 315 7.09 -20.69 42.04
CA THR A 315 6.48 -20.27 40.76
C THR A 315 7.42 -20.40 39.59
N PHE A 316 8.72 -20.42 39.86
CA PHE A 316 9.76 -20.66 38.86
C PHE A 316 10.99 -21.26 39.55
N ALA A 317 11.71 -22.15 38.86
CA ALA A 317 13.01 -22.63 39.28
C ALA A 317 13.84 -23.04 38.06
N THR A 318 15.12 -22.65 38.02
CA THR A 318 16.03 -23.10 36.97
C THR A 318 16.35 -24.59 37.14
N PRO A 319 16.71 -25.30 36.05
CA PRO A 319 17.15 -26.70 36.14
C PRO A 319 18.25 -26.90 37.18
N ASN A 320 19.23 -25.99 37.21
CA ASN A 320 20.33 -26.03 38.18
C ASN A 320 19.84 -25.92 39.63
N TYR A 321 18.88 -25.03 39.92
CA TYR A 321 18.30 -24.90 41.25
C TYR A 321 17.57 -26.19 41.66
N ASN A 322 16.79 -26.77 40.75
CA ASN A 322 16.08 -28.02 41.04
C ASN A 322 17.06 -29.18 41.26
N THR A 323 18.11 -29.30 40.44
CA THR A 323 19.16 -30.32 40.61
C THR A 323 19.89 -30.20 41.94
N LEU A 324 20.26 -28.98 42.35
CA LEU A 324 20.86 -28.72 43.66
C LEU A 324 19.95 -29.21 44.79
N MET A 325 18.65 -28.93 44.68
CA MET A 325 17.63 -29.34 45.66
C MET A 325 17.21 -30.83 45.53
N GLY A 326 17.94 -31.63 44.74
CA GLY A 326 17.70 -33.06 44.56
C GLY A 326 16.51 -33.42 43.66
N GLY A 327 16.08 -32.51 42.78
CA GLY A 327 15.00 -32.73 41.82
C GLY A 327 13.58 -32.66 42.41
N ARG A 328 13.45 -32.18 43.65
CA ARG A 328 12.19 -32.19 44.41
C ARG A 328 11.32 -30.93 44.22
N VAL A 329 11.81 -29.90 43.54
CA VAL A 329 11.10 -28.63 43.40
C VAL A 329 9.92 -28.81 42.43
N GLN A 330 8.71 -28.55 42.92
CA GLN A 330 7.48 -28.58 42.14
C GLN A 330 6.77 -27.23 42.19
N LEU A 331 6.39 -26.71 41.04
CA LEU A 331 5.68 -25.43 40.94
C LEU A 331 4.31 -25.53 41.62
N GLY A 332 3.92 -24.48 42.34
CA GLY A 332 2.68 -24.36 43.12
C GLY A 332 2.74 -24.94 44.54
N GLN A 333 3.76 -25.74 44.87
CA GLN A 333 3.92 -26.34 46.20
C GLN A 333 4.77 -25.47 47.13
N ARG A 334 4.57 -25.64 48.45
CA ARG A 334 5.28 -24.86 49.48
C ARG A 334 6.73 -25.31 49.61
N ALA A 335 7.65 -24.35 49.74
CA ALA A 335 9.08 -24.66 49.86
C ALA A 335 9.42 -25.49 51.11
N THR A 336 8.73 -25.26 52.23
CA THR A 336 8.91 -26.00 53.49
C THR A 336 8.54 -27.48 53.39
N ASP A 337 7.53 -27.81 52.59
CA ASP A 337 7.01 -29.18 52.47
C ASP A 337 7.95 -30.04 51.59
N LEU A 338 8.59 -29.40 50.61
CA LEU A 338 9.50 -30.06 49.66
C LEU A 338 10.94 -30.16 50.18
N LEU A 339 11.39 -29.19 51.01
CA LEU A 339 12.77 -29.04 51.47
C LEU A 339 12.85 -28.88 53.01
N PRO A 340 12.42 -29.89 53.79
CA PRO A 340 12.37 -29.79 55.26
C PRO A 340 13.76 -29.66 55.91
N GLU A 341 14.79 -30.25 55.31
CA GLU A 341 16.18 -30.15 55.80
C GLU A 341 16.77 -28.75 55.60
N VAL A 342 16.40 -28.07 54.52
CA VAL A 342 16.80 -26.69 54.25
C VAL A 342 16.04 -25.73 55.17
N ALA A 343 14.77 -26.04 55.46
CA ALA A 343 13.99 -25.33 56.46
C ALA A 343 14.60 -25.45 57.87
N ALA A 344 15.05 -26.64 58.27
CA ALA A 344 15.68 -26.87 59.57
C ALA A 344 17.01 -26.13 59.76
N GLN A 345 17.67 -25.74 58.67
CA GLN A 345 18.90 -24.95 58.68
C GLN A 345 18.65 -23.42 58.72
N GLY A 346 17.38 -22.99 58.79
CA GLY A 346 16.98 -21.60 58.98
C GLY A 346 16.79 -20.78 57.69
N PHE A 347 16.91 -21.39 56.51
CA PHE A 347 16.73 -20.67 55.24
C PHE A 347 15.28 -20.20 54.99
N MET A 348 14.28 -20.89 55.55
CA MET A 348 12.87 -20.45 55.43
C MET A 348 12.58 -19.22 56.29
N GLU A 349 13.23 -19.10 57.45
CA GLU A 349 13.10 -17.93 58.32
C GLU A 349 13.71 -16.68 57.68
N LEU A 350 14.73 -16.86 56.83
CA LEU A 350 15.28 -15.79 55.99
C LEU A 350 14.27 -15.34 54.92
N LEU A 351 13.57 -16.28 54.25
CA LEU A 351 12.51 -15.95 53.30
C LEU A 351 11.34 -15.21 53.99
N ASP A 352 10.91 -15.68 55.17
CA ASP A 352 9.88 -15.00 55.98
C ASP A 352 10.29 -13.57 56.36
N THR A 353 11.57 -13.41 56.73
CA THR A 353 12.13 -12.10 57.09
C THR A 353 12.10 -11.16 55.89
N VAL A 354 12.56 -11.60 54.71
CA VAL A 354 12.53 -10.79 53.48
C VAL A 354 11.10 -10.46 53.06
N TYR A 355 10.17 -11.40 53.16
CA TYR A 355 8.76 -11.17 52.81
C TYR A 355 8.11 -10.10 53.70
N ARG A 356 8.39 -10.15 55.01
CA ARG A 356 7.81 -9.23 55.99
C ARG A 356 8.49 -7.86 56.01
N THR A 357 9.82 -7.83 55.93
CA THR A 357 10.62 -6.60 56.06
C THR A 357 10.77 -5.86 54.74
N GLN A 358 10.59 -6.54 53.60
CA GLN A 358 10.84 -6.03 52.25
C GLN A 358 12.30 -5.62 52.01
N GLU A 359 13.22 -6.01 52.89
CA GLU A 359 14.66 -5.79 52.72
C GLU A 359 15.31 -7.04 52.14
N PRO A 360 16.22 -6.90 51.16
CA PRO A 360 16.93 -8.05 50.60
C PRO A 360 17.92 -8.64 51.61
N TYR A 361 18.11 -9.96 51.56
CA TYR A 361 19.09 -10.67 52.37
C TYR A 361 20.20 -11.24 51.50
N VAL A 362 21.46 -11.06 51.92
CA VAL A 362 22.64 -11.59 51.22
C VAL A 362 23.42 -12.52 52.17
N GLY A 363 23.62 -13.77 51.75
CA GLY A 363 24.47 -14.76 52.42
C GLY A 363 25.80 -14.95 51.69
N HIS A 364 26.88 -15.13 52.44
CA HIS A 364 28.25 -15.24 51.93
C HIS A 364 28.95 -16.48 52.48
N GLU A 365 29.41 -17.36 51.58
CA GLU A 365 30.06 -18.63 51.89
C GLU A 365 29.25 -19.42 52.95
N ASN A 366 27.91 -19.33 52.90
CA ASN A 366 27.05 -19.96 53.88
C ASN A 366 27.06 -21.48 53.63
N HIS A 367 27.37 -22.23 54.67
CA HIS A 367 27.31 -23.67 54.64
C HIS A 367 25.85 -24.14 54.59
N ILE A 368 25.54 -25.03 53.65
CA ILE A 368 24.25 -25.69 53.54
C ILE A 368 24.46 -27.19 53.26
N GLU A 369 23.66 -27.98 53.95
CA GLU A 369 23.59 -29.42 53.81
C GLU A 369 22.33 -29.79 53.05
N ILE A 370 22.47 -30.39 51.88
CA ILE A 370 21.32 -30.77 51.04
C ILE A 370 21.24 -32.29 50.96
N LEU A 371 20.05 -32.82 51.25
CA LEU A 371 19.77 -34.24 51.15
C LEU A 371 19.66 -34.65 49.68
N ASN A 372 20.47 -35.63 49.26
CA ASN A 372 20.31 -36.27 47.97
C ASN A 372 19.28 -37.41 48.07
N PRO A 373 18.09 -37.30 47.46
CA PRO A 373 17.04 -38.29 47.60
C PRO A 373 17.35 -39.64 46.92
N VAL A 374 18.33 -39.68 46.02
CA VAL A 374 18.76 -40.91 45.32
C VAL A 374 19.71 -41.73 46.17
N THR A 375 20.64 -41.08 46.88
CA THR A 375 21.69 -41.77 47.66
C THR A 375 21.39 -41.82 49.16
N GLY A 376 20.47 -40.97 49.66
CA GLY A 376 20.19 -40.80 51.08
C GLY A 376 21.31 -40.12 51.87
N ALA A 377 22.40 -39.73 51.20
CA ALA A 377 23.51 -39.00 51.80
C ALA A 377 23.23 -37.49 51.78
N THR A 378 23.69 -36.82 52.84
CA THR A 378 23.69 -35.36 52.89
C THR A 378 24.99 -34.86 52.25
N GLN A 379 24.87 -33.90 51.34
CA GLN A 379 26.01 -33.31 50.65
C GLN A 379 26.18 -31.86 51.08
N GLU A 380 27.42 -31.50 51.39
CA GLU A 380 27.80 -30.16 51.87
C GLU A 380 28.09 -29.22 50.70
N TYR A 381 27.54 -28.02 50.78
CA TYR A 381 27.77 -26.92 49.83
C TYR A 381 28.05 -25.62 50.58
N TYR A 382 28.82 -24.73 49.95
CA TYR A 382 29.00 -23.35 50.38
C TYR A 382 28.38 -22.44 49.33
N LEU A 383 27.35 -21.68 49.69
CA LEU A 383 26.60 -20.84 48.76
C LEU A 383 26.79 -19.35 49.05
N ASN A 384 27.02 -18.58 48.00
CA ASN A 384 26.74 -17.15 47.99
C ASN A 384 25.33 -16.96 47.42
N PHE A 385 24.42 -16.34 48.16
CA PHE A 385 23.04 -16.19 47.70
C PHE A 385 22.42 -14.86 48.11
N VAL A 386 21.40 -14.45 47.36
CA VAL A 386 20.55 -13.30 47.64
C VAL A 386 19.09 -13.68 47.57
N TYR A 387 18.32 -13.22 48.54
CA TYR A 387 16.86 -13.23 48.53
C TYR A 387 16.36 -11.81 48.33
N GLN A 388 15.71 -11.57 47.19
CA GLN A 388 15.25 -10.25 46.75
C GLN A 388 13.71 -10.23 46.70
N PRO A 389 13.02 -9.27 47.35
CA PRO A 389 11.57 -9.15 47.25
C PRO A 389 11.14 -8.73 45.84
N LEU A 390 10.08 -9.36 45.34
CA LEU A 390 9.40 -9.05 44.08
C LEU A 390 8.07 -8.36 44.38
N TYR A 391 7.85 -7.22 43.75
CA TYR A 391 6.69 -6.37 43.99
C TYR A 391 5.62 -6.55 42.91
N GLY A 392 4.36 -6.63 43.34
CA GLY A 392 3.20 -6.55 42.46
C GLY A 392 2.93 -5.12 41.97
N THR A 393 1.92 -4.96 41.11
CA THR A 393 1.46 -3.66 40.60
C THR A 393 0.92 -2.72 41.68
N ASP A 394 0.57 -3.26 42.86
CA ASP A 394 0.11 -2.55 44.06
C ASP A 394 1.25 -2.16 45.02
N LYS A 395 2.52 -2.35 44.63
CA LYS A 395 3.73 -2.16 45.45
C LYS A 395 3.80 -3.04 46.71
N GLN A 396 2.97 -4.07 46.83
CA GLN A 396 3.11 -5.07 47.89
C GLN A 396 4.07 -6.18 47.43
N VAL A 397 4.75 -6.81 48.38
CA VAL A 397 5.62 -7.97 48.08
C VAL A 397 4.74 -9.16 47.71
N GLN A 398 4.79 -9.53 46.43
CA GLN A 398 4.02 -10.64 45.88
C GLN A 398 4.83 -11.96 45.91
N GLY A 399 6.16 -11.86 45.96
CA GLY A 399 7.04 -13.01 46.04
C GLY A 399 8.49 -12.64 46.35
N ILE A 400 9.38 -13.63 46.30
CA ILE A 400 10.82 -13.49 46.53
C ILE A 400 11.56 -14.22 45.41
N LEU A 401 12.55 -13.55 44.85
CA LEU A 401 13.55 -14.12 43.96
C LEU A 401 14.74 -14.61 44.81
N ALA A 402 15.01 -15.90 44.74
CA ALA A 402 16.24 -16.51 45.23
C ALA A 402 17.23 -16.64 44.08
N PHE A 403 18.45 -16.13 44.29
CA PHE A 403 19.57 -16.30 43.38
C PHE A 403 20.78 -16.75 44.19
N GLY A 404 21.39 -17.88 43.84
CA GLY A 404 22.56 -18.43 44.53
C GLY A 404 23.62 -18.98 43.59
N VAL A 405 24.87 -19.01 44.03
CA VAL A 405 26.03 -19.56 43.32
C VAL A 405 26.82 -20.47 44.28
N ASP A 406 27.26 -21.63 43.78
CA ASP A 406 28.13 -22.56 44.51
C ASP A 406 29.58 -22.07 44.52
N VAL A 407 30.17 -21.94 45.71
CA VAL A 407 31.58 -21.55 45.91
C VAL A 407 32.38 -22.62 46.68
N THR A 408 31.86 -23.84 46.77
CA THR A 408 32.46 -24.96 47.51
C THR A 408 33.90 -25.27 47.06
N GLU A 409 34.14 -25.36 45.75
CA GLU A 409 35.48 -25.67 45.21
C GLU A 409 36.50 -24.57 45.54
N GLN A 410 36.08 -23.31 45.51
CA GLN A 410 36.93 -22.16 45.79
C GLN A 410 37.38 -22.12 47.26
N VAL A 411 36.46 -22.40 48.19
CA VAL A 411 36.76 -22.44 49.64
C VAL A 411 37.71 -23.61 49.96
N LEU A 412 37.48 -24.79 49.37
CA LEU A 412 38.32 -25.97 49.60
C LEU A 412 39.70 -25.88 48.93
N ALA A 413 39.80 -25.23 47.76
CA ALA A 413 41.08 -25.01 47.07
C ALA A 413 42.00 -24.04 47.83
N ARG A 414 41.44 -22.99 48.42
CA ARG A 414 42.18 -22.02 49.24
C ARG A 414 42.86 -22.71 50.44
N GLN A 415 42.13 -23.57 51.15
CA GLN A 415 42.66 -24.30 52.32
C GLN A 415 43.80 -25.27 51.96
N ARG A 416 43.78 -25.87 50.75
CA ARG A 416 44.82 -26.81 50.30
C ARG A 416 46.09 -26.11 49.81
N ALA A 417 45.97 -24.94 49.19
CA ALA A 417 47.11 -24.18 48.65
C ALA A 417 48.06 -23.63 49.73
N GLU A 418 47.54 -23.30 50.92
CA GLU A 418 48.34 -22.74 52.01
C GLU A 418 49.30 -23.77 52.64
N THR A 419 48.91 -25.05 52.64
CA THR A 419 49.66 -26.11 53.34
C THR A 419 50.89 -26.60 52.55
N LEU A 420 50.84 -26.57 51.21
CA LEU A 420 51.92 -27.03 50.32
C LEU A 420 53.04 -25.99 50.11
N ALA A 421 52.81 -24.72 50.45
CA ALA A 421 53.65 -23.61 50.01
C ALA A 421 54.94 -23.41 50.85
N THR A 422 55.05 -24.03 52.02
CA THR A 422 56.06 -23.71 53.04
C THR A 422 57.36 -24.52 52.95
N GLU A 423 57.35 -25.70 52.33
CA GLU A 423 58.47 -26.67 52.47
C GLU A 423 59.46 -26.68 51.28
N VAL A 424 59.04 -26.26 50.09
CA VAL A 424 59.88 -26.24 48.86
C VAL A 424 60.76 -24.97 48.75
N ARG A 425 60.47 -23.91 49.52
CA ARG A 425 61.03 -22.56 49.29
C ARG A 425 62.53 -22.40 49.49
N ARG A 426 63.20 -23.09 50.41
CA ARG A 426 64.48 -22.56 50.91
C ARG A 426 65.75 -22.83 50.10
N SER A 427 65.80 -23.82 49.21
CA SER A 427 67.06 -24.22 48.53
C SER A 427 67.03 -24.04 47.00
N ASP A 428 65.85 -24.14 46.40
CA ASP A 428 65.63 -23.93 44.96
C ASP A 428 65.65 -22.44 44.60
N GLU A 429 65.23 -21.59 45.55
CA GLU A 429 64.97 -20.16 45.38
C GLU A 429 66.13 -19.30 44.87
N ARG A 430 67.39 -19.75 44.84
CA ARG A 430 68.51 -18.88 44.44
C ARG A 430 68.95 -19.06 42.99
N LEU A 431 69.05 -20.30 42.50
CA LEU A 431 69.42 -20.60 41.12
C LEU A 431 68.20 -20.55 40.20
N ARG A 432 67.05 -21.00 40.71
CA ARG A 432 65.74 -20.94 40.04
C ARG A 432 65.29 -19.50 39.79
N ARG A 433 65.52 -18.55 40.72
CA ARG A 433 65.16 -17.12 40.53
C ARG A 433 65.84 -16.44 39.33
N MET A 434 67.01 -16.89 38.88
CA MET A 434 67.68 -16.30 37.71
C MET A 434 67.15 -16.84 36.38
N THR A 435 66.82 -18.14 36.33
CA THR A 435 66.29 -18.79 35.12
C THR A 435 64.76 -18.63 35.00
N GLU A 436 64.03 -18.48 36.11
CA GLU A 436 62.57 -18.22 36.13
C GLU A 436 62.17 -16.75 35.95
N ALA A 437 63.09 -15.80 36.16
CA ALA A 437 62.82 -14.38 35.92
C ALA A 437 62.77 -14.02 34.42
N LEU A 438 63.25 -14.90 33.53
CA LEU A 438 63.12 -14.75 32.09
C LEU A 438 61.81 -15.41 31.62
N PRO A 439 60.99 -14.76 30.77
CA PRO A 439 59.71 -15.30 30.30
C PRO A 439 59.86 -16.46 29.29
N ASN A 440 61.07 -16.74 28.82
CA ASN A 440 61.33 -17.79 27.84
C ASN A 440 61.45 -19.16 28.52
N ILE A 441 60.96 -20.20 27.85
CA ILE A 441 61.21 -21.57 28.27
C ILE A 441 62.66 -21.90 27.90
N THR A 442 63.41 -22.49 28.82
CA THR A 442 64.81 -22.87 28.57
C THR A 442 64.98 -24.37 28.80
N PHE A 443 65.78 -25.02 27.95
CA PHE A 443 66.05 -26.45 28.06
C PHE A 443 67.53 -26.75 27.85
N ILE A 444 67.95 -27.90 28.39
CA ILE A 444 69.29 -28.45 28.19
C ILE A 444 69.09 -29.88 27.73
N ASN A 445 69.70 -30.25 26.60
CA ASN A 445 69.72 -31.62 26.11
C ASN A 445 71.14 -32.19 26.23
N GLU A 446 71.28 -33.47 26.59
CA GLU A 446 72.56 -34.18 26.55
C GLU A 446 73.02 -34.44 25.10
N ALA A 447 74.30 -34.73 24.85
CA ALA A 447 74.84 -35.04 23.52
C ALA A 447 74.09 -36.15 22.75
N SER A 448 73.35 -37.03 23.44
CA SER A 448 72.49 -38.06 22.81
C SER A 448 71.21 -37.49 22.16
N GLY A 449 70.83 -36.26 22.51
CA GLY A 449 69.58 -35.58 22.15
C GLY A 449 68.48 -35.75 23.19
N THR A 450 68.80 -36.33 24.35
CA THR A 450 67.83 -36.57 25.43
C THR A 450 67.73 -35.32 26.30
N GLY A 451 66.51 -34.89 26.64
CA GLY A 451 66.27 -33.74 27.52
C GLY A 451 66.81 -33.98 28.93
N HIS A 452 67.83 -33.21 29.33
CA HIS A 452 68.46 -33.22 30.64
C HIS A 452 67.76 -32.26 31.62
N TYR A 453 67.31 -31.10 31.13
CA TYR A 453 66.60 -30.09 31.92
C TYR A 453 65.61 -29.31 31.05
N VAL A 454 64.50 -28.88 31.64
CA VAL A 454 63.63 -27.84 31.09
C VAL A 454 63.11 -26.96 32.23
N SER A 455 62.98 -25.67 31.98
CA SER A 455 62.53 -24.72 32.99
C SER A 455 61.02 -24.87 33.31
N PRO A 456 60.56 -24.48 34.51
CA PRO A 456 59.18 -24.72 34.94
C PRO A 456 58.11 -24.09 34.03
N GLN A 457 58.45 -23.01 33.32
CA GLN A 457 57.61 -22.38 32.32
C GLN A 457 57.13 -23.38 31.24
N TRP A 458 57.91 -24.43 30.90
CA TRP A 458 57.47 -25.47 29.97
C TRP A 458 56.27 -26.26 30.48
N TYR A 459 56.24 -26.57 31.78
CA TYR A 459 55.14 -27.32 32.38
C TYR A 459 53.93 -26.41 32.66
N THR A 460 54.16 -25.17 33.09
CA THR A 460 53.10 -24.15 33.19
C THR A 460 52.46 -23.91 31.83
N TYR A 461 53.26 -23.86 30.77
CA TYR A 461 52.77 -23.72 29.41
C TYR A 461 52.04 -24.98 28.95
N THR A 462 52.67 -26.17 28.96
CA THR A 462 52.10 -27.41 28.36
C THR A 462 51.06 -28.14 29.21
N GLY A 463 50.99 -27.86 30.51
CA GLY A 463 50.10 -28.56 31.45
C GLY A 463 50.52 -30.00 31.74
N LEU A 464 51.62 -30.45 31.12
CA LEU A 464 52.19 -31.74 31.44
C LEU A 464 52.58 -31.75 32.91
N PRO A 465 52.37 -32.86 33.60
CA PRO A 465 52.83 -33.00 34.97
C PRO A 465 54.33 -32.66 35.04
N VAL A 466 54.72 -31.76 35.95
CA VAL A 466 56.12 -31.36 36.18
C VAL A 466 56.98 -32.61 36.40
N GLY A 467 58.12 -32.71 35.69
CA GLY A 467 59.01 -33.88 35.73
C GLY A 467 58.67 -34.98 34.72
N SER A 468 57.55 -34.88 33.98
CA SER A 468 57.28 -35.75 32.83
C SER A 468 58.47 -35.72 31.87
N SER A 469 58.89 -36.89 31.39
CA SER A 469 60.02 -36.99 30.46
C SER A 469 59.75 -36.16 29.21
N VAL A 470 60.46 -35.04 29.07
CA VAL A 470 60.36 -34.17 27.90
C VAL A 470 60.76 -34.94 26.65
N ALA A 471 61.80 -35.78 26.74
CA ALA A 471 62.27 -36.61 25.63
C ALA A 471 61.21 -37.58 25.07
N ALA A 472 60.28 -38.04 25.91
CA ALA A 472 59.18 -38.92 25.50
C ALA A 472 57.95 -38.16 25.00
N HIS A 473 57.66 -36.97 25.57
CA HIS A 473 56.41 -36.26 25.34
C HIS A 473 56.52 -35.04 24.43
N TRP A 474 57.71 -34.53 24.14
CA TRP A 474 57.86 -33.36 23.27
C TRP A 474 57.24 -33.60 21.89
N ARG A 475 57.30 -34.85 21.41
CA ARG A 475 56.64 -35.28 20.18
C ARG A 475 55.13 -35.15 20.22
N ALA A 476 54.52 -35.37 21.39
CA ALA A 476 53.08 -35.30 21.61
C ALA A 476 52.61 -33.86 21.91
N THR A 477 53.51 -32.98 22.36
CA THR A 477 53.22 -31.55 22.57
C THR A 477 53.44 -30.72 21.32
N VAL A 478 54.29 -31.18 20.39
CA VAL A 478 54.42 -30.57 19.08
C VAL A 478 53.17 -30.89 18.26
N HIS A 479 52.65 -29.88 17.56
CA HIS A 479 51.52 -30.08 16.65
C HIS A 479 51.84 -31.22 15.66
N PRO A 480 50.95 -32.20 15.43
CA PRO A 480 51.22 -33.37 14.57
C PRO A 480 51.81 -33.01 13.19
N ASP A 481 51.32 -31.94 12.56
CA ASP A 481 51.81 -31.45 11.27
C ASP A 481 53.27 -30.95 11.30
N ASP A 482 53.74 -30.45 12.44
CA ASP A 482 55.07 -29.88 12.60
C ASP A 482 56.10 -30.95 13.03
N LEU A 483 55.63 -32.08 13.57
CA LEU A 483 56.45 -33.12 14.21
C LEU A 483 57.51 -33.71 13.27
N ALA A 484 57.10 -34.17 12.08
CA ALA A 484 58.01 -34.79 11.13
C ALA A 484 59.10 -33.81 10.63
N ARG A 485 58.77 -32.51 10.52
CA ARG A 485 59.75 -31.47 10.18
C ARG A 485 60.73 -31.26 11.32
N ALA A 486 60.22 -31.08 12.54
CA ALA A 486 61.04 -30.87 13.73
C ALA A 486 62.02 -32.04 13.94
N GLU A 487 61.56 -33.29 13.82
CA GLU A 487 62.42 -34.47 13.97
C GLU A 487 63.57 -34.54 12.95
N ARG A 488 63.33 -34.12 11.70
CA ARG A 488 64.39 -34.05 10.68
C ARG A 488 65.44 -33.01 11.03
N GLU A 489 65.03 -31.81 11.45
CA GLU A 489 65.95 -30.75 11.87
C GLU A 489 66.79 -31.18 13.08
N TYR A 490 66.15 -31.80 14.08
CA TYR A 490 66.85 -32.37 15.23
C TYR A 490 67.84 -33.47 14.82
N ALA A 491 67.49 -34.36 13.88
CA ALA A 491 68.39 -35.41 13.42
C ALA A 491 69.63 -34.85 12.70
N LEU A 492 69.45 -33.86 11.83
CA LEU A 492 70.53 -33.18 11.11
C LEU A 492 71.46 -32.43 12.08
N ALA A 493 70.89 -31.68 13.03
CA ALA A 493 71.66 -30.95 14.03
C ALA A 493 72.56 -31.87 14.89
N ARG A 494 72.08 -33.10 15.18
CA ARG A 494 72.88 -34.11 15.89
C ARG A 494 74.02 -34.68 15.05
N GLN A 495 73.77 -34.96 13.78
CA GLN A 495 74.79 -35.52 12.88
C GLN A 495 75.93 -34.52 12.62
N GLU A 496 75.59 -33.24 12.51
CA GLU A 496 76.54 -32.17 12.19
C GLU A 496 77.09 -31.45 13.44
N ALA A 497 76.64 -31.83 14.65
CA ALA A 497 76.98 -31.20 15.93
C ALA A 497 76.77 -29.67 15.97
N ARG A 498 75.75 -29.17 15.25
CA ARG A 498 75.43 -27.74 15.15
C ARG A 498 74.16 -27.37 15.93
N GLY A 499 73.96 -26.07 16.12
CA GLY A 499 72.69 -25.52 16.61
C GLY A 499 71.57 -25.55 15.57
N TRP A 500 70.34 -25.28 16.02
CA TRP A 500 69.15 -25.19 15.18
C TRP A 500 68.27 -23.99 15.55
N SER A 501 67.37 -23.63 14.63
CA SER A 501 66.37 -22.59 14.82
C SER A 501 65.19 -22.82 13.88
N PHE A 502 64.00 -23.07 14.42
CA PHE A 502 62.78 -23.19 13.63
C PHE A 502 61.52 -22.83 14.43
N GLU A 503 60.46 -22.44 13.72
CA GLU A 503 59.15 -22.21 14.32
C GLU A 503 58.40 -23.54 14.51
N VAL A 504 57.78 -23.72 15.66
CA VAL A 504 57.02 -24.92 16.00
C VAL A 504 55.84 -24.56 16.89
N ARG A 505 54.71 -25.24 16.71
CA ARG A 505 53.58 -25.09 17.60
C ARG A 505 53.67 -26.06 18.77
N PHE A 506 53.66 -25.53 19.98
CA PHE A 506 53.55 -26.33 21.19
C PHE A 506 52.14 -26.24 21.77
N ARG A 507 51.64 -27.37 22.26
CA ARG A 507 50.36 -27.49 22.93
C ARG A 507 50.44 -26.89 24.33
N ARG A 508 49.64 -25.87 24.60
CA ARG A 508 49.38 -25.29 25.91
C ARG A 508 48.48 -26.23 26.73
N HIS A 509 48.44 -26.04 28.04
CA HIS A 509 47.74 -26.89 29.01
C HIS A 509 46.24 -27.02 28.76
N ASP A 510 45.60 -25.99 28.23
CA ASP A 510 44.20 -25.97 27.78
C ASP A 510 43.99 -26.72 26.47
N GLY A 511 45.07 -27.26 25.90
CA GLY A 511 45.08 -27.98 24.66
C GLY A 511 45.22 -27.10 23.41
N GLN A 512 45.25 -25.77 23.54
CA GLN A 512 45.46 -24.85 22.42
C GLN A 512 46.92 -24.93 21.96
N TYR A 513 47.17 -24.86 20.66
CA TYR A 513 48.52 -24.79 20.12
C TYR A 513 48.92 -23.32 19.91
N CYS A 514 49.99 -22.88 20.56
CA CYS A 514 50.58 -21.55 20.34
C CYS A 514 51.94 -21.67 19.64
N TRP A 515 52.34 -20.61 18.95
CA TRP A 515 53.54 -20.58 18.12
C TRP A 515 54.78 -20.24 18.96
N PHE A 516 55.81 -21.06 18.85
CA PHE A 516 57.10 -20.85 19.49
C PHE A 516 58.22 -20.85 18.47
N LEU A 517 59.22 -20.00 18.71
CA LEU A 517 60.52 -20.10 18.06
C LEU A 517 61.42 -20.97 18.94
N ASN A 518 61.72 -22.20 18.47
CA ASN A 518 62.58 -23.17 19.14
C ASN A 518 64.00 -23.08 18.58
N GLN A 519 64.98 -22.80 19.44
CA GLN A 519 66.38 -22.64 19.04
C GLN A 519 67.30 -23.26 20.07
N ALA A 520 68.45 -23.79 19.63
CA ALA A 520 69.49 -24.23 20.55
C ALA A 520 70.89 -24.12 19.95
N GLN A 521 71.88 -24.03 20.84
CA GLN A 521 73.31 -24.02 20.53
C GLN A 521 73.99 -25.26 21.12
N SER A 522 74.96 -25.80 20.39
CA SER A 522 75.79 -26.92 20.87
C SER A 522 76.96 -26.44 21.72
N GLU A 523 77.21 -27.14 22.82
CA GLU A 523 78.43 -27.04 23.62
C GLU A 523 79.35 -28.21 23.22
N LEU A 524 80.56 -27.87 22.77
CA LEU A 524 81.58 -28.84 22.37
C LEU A 524 82.69 -28.88 23.43
N ASP A 525 83.31 -30.04 23.62
CA ASP A 525 84.53 -30.19 24.41
C ASP A 525 85.78 -29.69 23.66
N ALA A 526 86.92 -29.72 24.33
CA ALA A 526 88.21 -29.23 23.80
C ALA A 526 88.72 -30.01 22.57
N ASP A 527 88.21 -31.22 22.33
CA ASP A 527 88.55 -32.08 21.19
C ASP A 527 87.50 -31.99 20.07
N GLY A 528 86.53 -31.08 20.18
CA GLY A 528 85.48 -30.82 19.19
C GLY A 528 84.30 -31.78 19.25
N LYS A 529 84.17 -32.59 20.32
CA LYS A 529 83.07 -33.53 20.50
C LYS A 529 81.94 -32.89 21.29
N LEU A 530 80.71 -33.13 20.86
CA LEU A 530 79.53 -32.57 21.48
C LEU A 530 79.33 -33.06 22.93
N LEU A 531 79.12 -32.10 23.85
CA LEU A 531 78.81 -32.32 25.26
C LEU A 531 77.31 -32.18 25.55
N ARG A 532 76.71 -31.02 25.22
CA ARG A 532 75.30 -30.68 25.52
C ARG A 532 74.74 -29.69 24.51
N TRP A 533 73.43 -29.50 24.53
CA TRP A 533 72.77 -28.37 23.89
C TRP A 533 72.08 -27.50 24.93
N TYR A 534 72.18 -26.19 24.79
CA TYR A 534 71.40 -25.21 25.54
C TYR A 534 70.45 -24.53 24.57
N GLY A 535 69.17 -24.55 24.88
CA GLY A 535 68.15 -23.99 24.01
C GLY A 535 67.04 -23.27 24.75
N SER A 536 66.23 -22.58 23.96
CA SER A 536 65.09 -21.83 24.44
C SER A 536 63.93 -21.90 23.47
N ASP A 537 62.72 -21.86 24.02
CA ASP A 537 61.48 -21.68 23.29
C ASP A 537 60.91 -20.31 23.66
N THR A 538 60.80 -19.43 22.65
CA THR A 538 60.21 -18.09 22.81
C THR A 538 58.81 -18.09 22.24
N ASP A 539 57.82 -17.68 23.04
CA ASP A 539 56.44 -17.52 22.58
C ASP A 539 56.36 -16.36 21.58
N ILE A 540 55.95 -16.66 20.35
CA ILE A 540 55.72 -15.69 19.27
C ILE A 540 54.24 -15.62 18.88
N HIS A 541 53.35 -16.20 19.69
CA HIS A 541 51.92 -16.32 19.40
C HIS A 541 51.25 -14.96 19.31
N ALA A 542 51.49 -14.04 20.25
CA ALA A 542 50.93 -12.69 20.20
C ALA A 542 51.38 -11.91 18.95
N GLN A 543 52.62 -12.11 18.48
CA GLN A 543 53.10 -11.52 17.23
C GLN A 543 52.40 -12.13 16.00
N LYS A 544 52.19 -13.46 16.01
CA LYS A 544 51.42 -14.15 14.98
C LYS A 544 49.94 -13.73 15.00
N GLU A 545 49.34 -13.56 16.18
CA GLU A 545 47.98 -13.06 16.36
C GLU A 545 47.84 -11.62 15.89
N LEU A 546 48.81 -10.73 16.12
CA LEU A 546 48.79 -9.37 15.57
C LEU A 546 48.92 -9.36 14.04
N THR A 547 49.80 -10.20 13.50
CA THR A 547 49.96 -10.34 12.04
C THR A 547 48.68 -10.92 11.42
N GLU A 548 48.09 -11.91 12.08
CA GLU A 548 46.84 -12.54 11.68
C GLU A 548 45.65 -11.59 11.88
N ALA A 549 45.63 -10.77 12.94
CA ALA A 549 44.59 -9.77 13.18
C ALA A 549 44.67 -8.64 12.16
N LEU A 550 45.87 -8.24 11.74
CA LEU A 550 46.05 -7.32 10.61
C LEU A 550 45.54 -7.95 9.33
N ARG A 551 45.92 -9.21 9.05
CA ARG A 551 45.41 -9.98 7.90
C ARG A 551 43.89 -10.11 7.93
N GLN A 552 43.30 -10.42 9.09
CA GLN A 552 41.86 -10.52 9.31
C GLN A 552 41.19 -9.16 9.18
N SER A 553 41.80 -8.08 9.64
CA SER A 553 41.29 -6.72 9.46
C SER A 553 41.31 -6.32 7.99
N GLU A 554 42.35 -6.68 7.23
CA GLU A 554 42.42 -6.49 5.78
C GLU A 554 41.38 -7.34 5.04
N GLU A 555 41.22 -8.61 5.43
CA GLU A 555 40.19 -9.50 4.90
C GLU A 555 38.78 -9.01 5.25
N TYR A 556 38.56 -8.51 6.46
CA TYR A 556 37.29 -7.96 6.92
C TYR A 556 36.95 -6.66 6.20
N PHE A 557 37.92 -5.74 6.04
CA PHE A 557 37.75 -4.55 5.22
C PHE A 557 37.40 -4.91 3.78
N ARG A 558 38.12 -5.86 3.17
CA ARG A 558 37.83 -6.35 1.82
C ARG A 558 36.43 -6.96 1.78
N PHE A 559 36.09 -7.84 2.70
CA PHE A 559 34.77 -8.46 2.77
C PHE A 559 33.65 -7.42 2.88
N LEU A 560 33.79 -6.40 3.73
CA LEU A 560 32.82 -5.31 3.85
C LEU A 560 32.70 -4.53 2.53
N ALA A 561 33.83 -4.10 1.95
CA ALA A 561 33.83 -3.36 0.69
C ALA A 561 33.20 -4.17 -0.46
N GLU A 562 33.45 -5.48 -0.52
CA GLU A 562 32.89 -6.38 -1.53
C GLU A 562 31.41 -6.73 -1.28
N SER A 563 30.96 -6.77 -0.02
CA SER A 563 29.60 -7.16 0.34
C SER A 563 28.57 -6.05 0.17
N VAL A 564 28.97 -4.77 0.27
CA VAL A 564 28.06 -3.63 0.08
C VAL A 564 27.45 -3.69 -1.33
N PRO A 565 26.13 -3.52 -1.49
CA PRO A 565 25.43 -3.59 -2.78
C PRO A 565 25.60 -2.29 -3.60
N GLN A 566 26.79 -1.68 -3.55
CA GLN A 566 27.15 -0.46 -4.25
C GLN A 566 28.57 -0.61 -4.80
N VAL A 567 28.88 0.11 -5.87
CA VAL A 567 30.27 0.19 -6.33
C VAL A 567 31.03 1.06 -5.33
N VAL A 568 32.04 0.49 -4.67
CA VAL A 568 32.89 1.20 -3.71
C VAL A 568 34.26 1.39 -4.33
N TRP A 569 34.84 2.57 -4.13
CA TRP A 569 36.15 2.90 -4.66
C TRP A 569 36.95 3.75 -3.68
N THR A 570 38.27 3.69 -3.80
CA THR A 570 39.16 4.61 -3.10
C THR A 570 40.06 5.33 -4.08
N ALA A 571 40.47 6.54 -3.72
CA ALA A 571 41.46 7.30 -4.45
C ALA A 571 42.55 7.82 -3.52
N ALA A 572 43.80 7.84 -3.99
CA ALA A 572 44.91 8.41 -3.24
C ALA A 572 44.73 9.92 -3.01
N ALA A 573 45.58 10.53 -2.17
CA ALA A 573 45.52 11.96 -1.87
C ALA A 573 45.62 12.88 -3.10
N ASP A 574 46.21 12.40 -4.20
CA ASP A 574 46.29 13.11 -5.49
C ASP A 574 45.05 12.93 -6.39
N GLY A 575 44.01 12.25 -5.90
CA GLY A 575 42.75 12.02 -6.61
C GLY A 575 42.78 10.85 -7.60
N GLN A 576 43.89 10.09 -7.69
CA GLN A 576 43.96 8.90 -8.53
C GLN A 576 43.24 7.71 -7.90
N VAL A 577 42.30 7.12 -8.63
CA VAL A 577 41.55 5.95 -8.15
C VAL A 577 42.46 4.72 -8.08
N ASP A 578 42.65 4.18 -6.87
CA ASP A 578 43.60 3.09 -6.56
C ASP A 578 42.89 1.75 -6.24
N TYR A 579 41.57 1.76 -6.02
CA TYR A 579 40.78 0.56 -5.77
C TYR A 579 39.32 0.71 -6.23
N PHE A 580 38.75 -0.39 -6.70
CA PHE A 580 37.32 -0.60 -6.90
C PHE A 580 36.96 -1.99 -6.36
N ASN A 581 35.80 -2.14 -5.74
CA ASN A 581 35.25 -3.45 -5.40
C ASN A 581 34.73 -4.20 -6.66
N GLN A 582 34.46 -5.49 -6.50
CA GLN A 582 33.98 -6.40 -7.55
C GLN A 582 32.61 -6.00 -8.12
N ARG A 583 31.81 -5.22 -7.36
CA ARG A 583 30.53 -4.68 -7.84
C ARG A 583 30.66 -3.87 -9.13
N LEU A 584 31.79 -3.19 -9.34
CA LEU A 584 32.04 -2.49 -10.61
C LEU A 584 31.94 -3.44 -11.80
N GLN A 585 32.53 -4.64 -11.70
CA GLN A 585 32.51 -5.63 -12.76
C GLN A 585 31.13 -6.27 -12.95
N GLU A 586 30.39 -6.47 -11.86
CA GLU A 586 29.03 -7.00 -11.93
C GLU A 586 28.10 -6.04 -12.69
N VAL A 587 28.22 -4.74 -12.39
CA VAL A 587 27.42 -3.67 -12.99
C VAL A 587 27.85 -3.38 -14.43
N THR A 588 29.15 -3.20 -14.69
CA THR A 588 29.66 -2.71 -15.99
C THR A 588 30.14 -3.81 -16.92
N GLY A 589 30.46 -5.00 -16.39
CA GLY A 589 31.14 -6.08 -17.11
C GLY A 589 32.66 -5.93 -17.24
N LEU A 590 33.24 -4.81 -16.78
CA LEU A 590 34.67 -4.53 -16.91
C LEU A 590 35.45 -4.91 -15.65
N ALA A 591 36.67 -5.44 -15.84
CA ALA A 591 37.53 -5.78 -14.72
C ALA A 591 37.97 -4.51 -13.96
N PRO A 592 37.95 -4.49 -12.61
CA PRO A 592 38.31 -3.31 -11.82
C PRO A 592 39.67 -2.71 -12.19
N ALA A 593 40.66 -3.56 -12.46
CA ALA A 593 42.00 -3.15 -12.85
C ALA A 593 42.06 -2.32 -14.14
N ALA A 594 41.09 -2.47 -15.04
CA ALA A 594 41.02 -1.70 -16.29
C ALA A 594 40.49 -0.26 -16.07
N CYS A 595 39.95 0.03 -14.89
CA CYS A 595 39.34 1.32 -14.54
C CYS A 595 40.17 2.15 -13.55
N LEU A 596 41.35 1.66 -13.13
CA LEU A 596 42.24 2.33 -12.19
C LEU A 596 43.08 3.45 -12.84
N GLY A 597 43.53 4.40 -12.02
CA GLY A 597 44.36 5.54 -12.45
C GLY A 597 43.58 6.84 -12.65
N SER A 598 44.22 7.81 -13.31
CA SER A 598 43.74 9.21 -13.35
C SER A 598 42.51 9.46 -14.22
N ALA A 599 42.25 8.63 -15.24
CA ALA A 599 41.14 8.88 -16.17
C ALA A 599 40.44 7.61 -16.72
N ALA A 600 40.88 6.40 -16.35
CA ALA A 600 40.35 5.18 -16.93
C ALA A 600 38.86 4.94 -16.57
N TRP A 601 38.44 5.37 -15.37
CA TRP A 601 37.05 5.34 -14.91
C TRP A 601 36.13 6.34 -15.63
N ALA A 602 36.65 7.33 -16.38
CA ALA A 602 35.79 8.21 -17.16
C ALA A 602 35.18 7.49 -18.38
N ASN A 603 35.85 6.45 -18.89
CA ASN A 603 35.42 5.71 -20.08
C ASN A 603 34.17 4.85 -19.85
N ILE A 604 33.79 4.59 -18.59
CA ILE A 604 32.58 3.84 -18.25
C ILE A 604 31.35 4.74 -18.10
N LEU A 605 31.54 6.06 -18.15
CA LEU A 605 30.47 7.04 -18.10
C LEU A 605 29.88 7.28 -19.49
N HIS A 606 28.59 7.62 -19.53
CA HIS A 606 27.96 8.13 -20.75
C HIS A 606 28.73 9.34 -21.31
N PRO A 607 28.97 9.43 -22.63
CA PRO A 607 29.76 10.51 -23.24
C PRO A 607 29.34 11.91 -22.78
N ASP A 608 28.04 12.20 -22.73
CA ASP A 608 27.51 13.49 -22.26
C ASP A 608 27.84 13.83 -20.79
N ASP A 609 28.10 12.83 -19.95
CA ASP A 609 28.32 13.02 -18.51
C ASP A 609 29.83 13.12 -18.17
N GLN A 610 30.73 12.70 -19.07
CA GLN A 610 32.17 12.61 -18.82
C GLN A 610 32.79 13.95 -18.42
N GLN A 611 32.57 15.00 -19.21
CA GLN A 611 33.17 16.31 -19.00
C GLN A 611 32.72 16.93 -17.66
N ARG A 612 31.42 16.86 -17.38
CA ARG A 612 30.82 17.38 -16.14
C ARG A 612 31.37 16.64 -14.91
N THR A 613 31.51 15.33 -15.01
CA THR A 613 31.97 14.48 -13.90
C THR A 613 33.45 14.70 -13.59
N LEU A 614 34.30 14.78 -14.62
CA LEU A 614 35.73 15.10 -14.45
C LEU A 614 35.94 16.48 -13.83
N ALA A 615 35.19 17.50 -14.27
CA ALA A 615 35.27 18.84 -13.71
C ALA A 615 34.82 18.90 -12.24
N ALA A 616 33.74 18.19 -11.89
CA ALA A 616 33.26 18.10 -10.52
C ALA A 616 34.27 17.39 -9.60
N TRP A 617 34.91 16.33 -10.10
CA TRP A 617 35.94 15.60 -9.36
C TRP A 617 37.18 16.47 -9.11
N GLN A 618 37.66 17.20 -10.12
CA GLN A 618 38.78 18.13 -9.98
C GLN A 618 38.50 19.23 -8.95
N ALA A 619 37.32 19.86 -9.00
CA ALA A 619 36.95 20.90 -8.03
C ALA A 619 36.85 20.35 -6.59
N THR A 620 36.36 19.13 -6.44
CA THR A 620 36.29 18.44 -5.14
C THR A 620 37.68 18.17 -4.59
N HIS A 621 38.59 17.67 -5.43
CA HIS A 621 39.98 17.42 -5.07
C HIS A 621 40.69 18.70 -4.60
N GLU A 622 40.53 19.82 -5.32
CA GLU A 622 41.14 21.11 -4.99
C GLU A 622 40.60 21.74 -3.69
N THR A 623 39.31 21.58 -3.43
CA THR A 623 38.65 22.19 -2.25
C THR A 623 38.66 21.29 -1.01
N GLY A 624 38.79 19.97 -1.19
CA GLY A 624 38.66 18.99 -0.12
C GLY A 624 37.22 18.84 0.40
N SER A 625 36.21 19.30 -0.35
CA SER A 625 34.78 19.18 0.00
C SER A 625 34.24 17.78 -0.33
N PRO A 626 33.10 17.35 0.23
CA PRO A 626 32.42 16.13 -0.19
C PRO A 626 32.05 16.17 -1.68
N TYR A 627 32.24 15.05 -2.38
CA TYR A 627 31.83 14.87 -3.77
C TYR A 627 30.40 14.33 -3.83
N GLU A 628 29.54 14.92 -4.65
CA GLU A 628 28.22 14.38 -4.96
C GLU A 628 27.82 14.71 -6.40
N ILE A 629 27.43 13.69 -7.17
CA ILE A 629 26.98 13.87 -8.55
C ILE A 629 26.13 12.68 -9.02
N GLU A 630 25.15 12.95 -9.89
CA GLU A 630 24.44 11.91 -10.64
C GLU A 630 25.02 11.79 -12.05
N TYR A 631 25.33 10.58 -12.50
CA TYR A 631 25.83 10.29 -13.85
C TYR A 631 25.37 8.90 -14.32
N ARG A 632 25.56 8.60 -15.60
CA ARG A 632 25.19 7.30 -16.17
C ARG A 632 26.40 6.39 -16.34
N PHE A 633 26.36 5.18 -15.79
CA PHE A 633 27.32 4.11 -16.07
C PHE A 633 26.85 3.21 -17.20
N ILE A 634 27.81 2.68 -17.95
CA ILE A 634 27.57 1.56 -18.85
C ILE A 634 27.15 0.33 -18.04
N SER A 635 26.06 -0.30 -18.46
CA SER A 635 25.57 -1.57 -17.94
C SER A 635 26.22 -2.73 -18.69
N ARG A 636 26.39 -3.86 -18.00
CA ARG A 636 26.82 -5.14 -18.58
C ARG A 636 25.96 -5.58 -19.78
N THR A 637 24.71 -5.14 -19.85
CA THR A 637 23.77 -5.44 -20.94
C THR A 637 23.92 -4.53 -22.17
N GLY A 638 24.86 -3.57 -22.16
CA GLY A 638 25.15 -2.69 -23.31
C GLY A 638 24.34 -1.39 -23.37
N GLY A 639 23.61 -1.05 -22.30
CA GLY A 639 22.92 0.24 -22.13
C GLY A 639 23.56 1.12 -21.07
N TYR A 640 22.90 2.20 -20.67
CA TYR A 640 23.33 3.07 -19.57
C TYR A 640 22.30 3.11 -18.45
N ARG A 641 22.75 3.11 -17.19
CA ARG A 641 21.92 3.21 -15.98
C ARG A 641 22.37 4.39 -15.14
N TRP A 642 21.45 5.02 -14.41
CA TRP A 642 21.77 6.15 -13.54
C TRP A 642 22.41 5.73 -12.22
N PHE A 643 23.48 6.44 -11.83
CA PHE A 643 24.18 6.24 -10.57
C PHE A 643 24.37 7.57 -9.84
N LEU A 644 24.26 7.53 -8.51
CA LEU A 644 24.66 8.59 -7.60
C LEU A 644 26.07 8.31 -7.09
N GLY A 645 27.04 9.09 -7.53
CA GLY A 645 28.41 9.09 -7.05
C GLY A 645 28.58 10.00 -5.83
N ARG A 646 29.13 9.47 -4.75
CA ARG A 646 29.49 10.23 -3.54
C ARG A 646 30.91 9.92 -3.08
N ALA A 647 31.64 10.89 -2.53
CA ALA A 647 32.94 10.62 -1.91
C ALA A 647 33.29 11.59 -0.78
N GLU A 648 34.01 11.06 0.22
CA GLU A 648 34.48 11.77 1.41
C GLU A 648 36.00 11.64 1.58
N PRO A 649 36.71 12.69 2.04
CA PRO A 649 38.15 12.62 2.29
C PRO A 649 38.45 12.12 3.71
N LEU A 650 39.27 11.07 3.82
CA LEU A 650 39.93 10.67 5.07
C LEU A 650 41.11 11.60 5.33
N ARG A 651 41.13 12.24 6.51
CA ARG A 651 42.16 13.19 6.93
C ARG A 651 43.02 12.62 8.05
N ASN A 652 44.31 12.98 8.08
CA ASN A 652 45.18 12.68 9.22
C ASN A 652 44.95 13.66 10.39
N GLU A 653 45.66 13.46 11.50
CA GLU A 653 45.60 14.35 12.69
C GLU A 653 45.99 15.81 12.39
N LYS A 654 46.68 16.08 11.27
CA LYS A 654 47.07 17.43 10.81
C LYS A 654 46.05 18.06 9.85
N GLY A 655 44.95 17.36 9.54
CA GLY A 655 43.90 17.82 8.62
C GLY A 655 44.21 17.60 7.14
N GLU A 656 45.35 17.01 6.81
CA GLU A 656 45.76 16.71 5.42
C GLU A 656 45.01 15.48 4.92
N ILE A 657 44.60 15.50 3.65
CA ILE A 657 43.88 14.37 3.02
C ILE A 657 44.86 13.23 2.78
N VAL A 658 44.56 12.06 3.33
CA VAL A 658 45.35 10.83 3.17
C VAL A 658 44.78 9.97 2.03
N ARG A 659 43.46 9.89 1.93
CA ARG A 659 42.75 9.04 0.97
C ARG A 659 41.31 9.52 0.81
N TRP A 660 40.70 9.24 -0.33
CA TRP A 660 39.28 9.45 -0.58
C TRP A 660 38.55 8.12 -0.59
N PHE A 661 37.34 8.10 -0.03
CA PHE A 661 36.43 6.95 -0.05
C PHE A 661 35.17 7.35 -0.77
N GLY A 662 34.81 6.62 -1.82
CA GLY A 662 33.62 6.90 -2.59
C GLY A 662 32.76 5.68 -2.86
N SER A 663 31.51 5.97 -3.21
CA SER A 663 30.49 4.99 -3.58
C SER A 663 29.73 5.46 -4.81
N CYS A 664 29.22 4.51 -5.59
CA CYS A 664 28.28 4.74 -6.67
C CYS A 664 27.06 3.86 -6.44
N THR A 665 25.93 4.48 -6.12
CA THR A 665 24.64 3.81 -5.88
C THR A 665 23.81 3.80 -7.16
N ASP A 666 23.29 2.65 -7.59
CA ASP A 666 22.34 2.60 -8.71
C ASP A 666 21.02 3.29 -8.30
N ILE A 667 20.63 4.31 -9.05
CA ILE A 667 19.40 5.09 -8.83
C ILE A 667 18.47 5.03 -10.06
N ASP A 668 18.68 4.06 -10.96
CA ASP A 668 17.93 3.97 -12.21
C ASP A 668 16.44 3.74 -11.96
N GLU A 669 16.09 2.86 -11.01
CA GLU A 669 14.69 2.65 -10.61
C GLU A 669 14.05 3.92 -10.05
N VAL A 670 14.80 4.67 -9.20
CA VAL A 670 14.32 5.94 -8.64
C VAL A 670 14.02 6.94 -9.76
N LYS A 671 14.91 7.06 -10.76
CA LYS A 671 14.71 7.94 -11.92
C LYS A 671 13.52 7.50 -12.77
N GLN A 672 13.35 6.19 -13.00
CA GLN A 672 12.22 5.66 -13.76
C GLN A 672 10.89 5.91 -13.05
N THR A 673 10.80 5.70 -11.73
CA THR A 673 9.60 6.00 -10.95
C THR A 673 9.28 7.48 -10.92
N GLN A 674 10.29 8.35 -10.75
CA GLN A 674 10.09 9.81 -10.82
C GLN A 674 9.53 10.24 -12.19
N GLN A 675 10.06 9.70 -13.28
CA GLN A 675 9.54 9.99 -14.62
C GLN A 675 8.11 9.47 -14.82
N LEU A 676 7.78 8.28 -14.31
CA LEU A 676 6.42 7.75 -14.36
C LEU A 676 5.44 8.63 -13.58
N LEU A 677 5.79 9.04 -12.36
CA LEU A 677 5.00 9.95 -11.55
C LEU A 677 4.76 11.30 -12.24
N HIS A 678 5.80 11.88 -12.85
CA HIS A 678 5.64 13.10 -13.64
C HIS A 678 4.69 12.93 -14.82
N ARG A 679 4.74 11.79 -15.53
CA ARG A 679 3.79 11.49 -16.61
C ARG A 679 2.37 11.31 -16.10
N GLN A 680 2.18 10.58 -15.00
CA GLN A 680 0.86 10.38 -14.40
C GLN A 680 0.24 11.69 -13.91
N ASN A 681 1.02 12.55 -13.25
CA ASN A 681 0.57 13.88 -12.83
C ASN A 681 0.21 14.78 -14.02
N ALA A 682 1.01 14.76 -15.09
CA ALA A 682 0.68 15.49 -16.31
C ALA A 682 -0.64 14.99 -16.93
N GLN A 683 -0.85 13.67 -16.96
CA GLN A 683 -2.07 13.07 -17.48
C GLN A 683 -3.30 13.38 -16.60
N LEU A 684 -3.18 13.32 -15.28
CA LEU A 684 -4.24 13.71 -14.34
C LEU A 684 -4.62 15.18 -14.51
N THR A 685 -3.62 16.05 -14.62
CA THR A 685 -3.84 17.49 -14.87
C THR A 685 -4.61 17.70 -16.18
N GLN A 686 -4.25 16.96 -17.23
CA GLN A 686 -4.94 17.03 -18.52
C GLN A 686 -6.39 16.51 -18.44
N ILE A 687 -6.63 15.41 -17.72
CA ILE A 687 -7.99 14.86 -17.51
C ILE A 687 -8.86 15.83 -16.73
N ASN A 688 -8.34 16.42 -15.66
CA ASN A 688 -9.06 17.43 -14.88
C ASN A 688 -9.44 18.64 -15.74
N GLN A 689 -8.50 19.16 -16.54
CA GLN A 689 -8.77 20.26 -17.48
C GLN A 689 -9.84 19.89 -18.52
N ALA A 690 -9.82 18.66 -19.02
CA ALA A 690 -10.83 18.18 -19.97
C ALA A 690 -12.22 18.06 -19.33
N LEU A 691 -12.30 17.59 -18.08
CA LEU A 691 -13.54 17.51 -17.31
C LEU A 691 -14.11 18.91 -17.06
N ASP A 692 -13.28 19.86 -16.64
CA ASP A 692 -13.70 21.25 -16.42
C ASP A 692 -14.25 21.90 -17.70
N ASN A 693 -13.58 21.68 -18.84
CA ASN A 693 -14.05 22.17 -20.14
C ASN A 693 -15.38 21.51 -20.56
N PHE A 694 -15.56 20.22 -20.28
CA PHE A 694 -16.78 19.49 -20.59
C PHE A 694 -17.97 20.02 -19.78
N VAL A 695 -17.82 20.16 -18.46
CA VAL A 695 -18.90 20.64 -17.58
C VAL A 695 -19.30 22.08 -17.94
N TYR A 696 -18.33 22.94 -18.29
CA TYR A 696 -18.61 24.29 -18.77
C TYR A 696 -19.42 24.30 -20.07
N THR A 697 -18.99 23.53 -21.07
CA THR A 697 -19.64 23.48 -22.39
C THR A 697 -21.05 22.92 -22.27
N ALA A 698 -21.22 21.82 -21.53
CA ALA A 698 -22.53 21.22 -21.27
C ALA A 698 -23.48 22.19 -20.55
N SER A 699 -22.98 22.93 -19.55
CA SER A 699 -23.81 23.91 -18.82
C SER A 699 -24.25 25.07 -19.72
N HIS A 700 -23.36 25.57 -20.56
CA HIS A 700 -23.66 26.63 -21.53
C HIS A 700 -24.73 26.18 -22.55
N ASP A 701 -24.55 24.98 -23.12
CA ASP A 701 -25.45 24.44 -24.15
C ASP A 701 -26.84 24.09 -23.58
N LEU A 702 -26.94 23.73 -22.30
CA LEU A 702 -28.21 23.50 -21.62
C LEU A 702 -28.91 24.82 -21.21
N LYS A 703 -28.16 25.88 -20.92
CA LYS A 703 -28.72 27.16 -20.47
C LYS A 703 -29.58 27.84 -21.54
N GLN A 704 -29.14 27.77 -22.79
CA GLN A 704 -29.78 28.45 -23.91
C GLN A 704 -31.21 27.93 -24.24
N PRO A 705 -31.46 26.62 -24.43
CA PRO A 705 -32.80 26.11 -24.69
C PRO A 705 -33.75 26.35 -23.51
N ILE A 706 -33.27 26.31 -22.27
CA ILE A 706 -34.09 26.56 -21.08
C ILE A 706 -34.48 28.04 -20.95
N THR A 707 -33.56 28.94 -21.26
CA THR A 707 -33.85 30.38 -21.30
C THR A 707 -34.91 30.69 -22.35
N ASN A 708 -34.84 30.03 -23.53
CA ASN A 708 -35.85 30.16 -24.56
C ASN A 708 -37.22 29.63 -24.11
N MET A 709 -37.28 28.46 -23.46
CA MET A 709 -38.52 27.91 -22.92
C MET A 709 -39.15 28.83 -21.88
N ALA A 710 -38.34 29.40 -20.97
CA ALA A 710 -38.81 30.38 -20.00
C ALA A 710 -39.36 31.65 -20.67
N GLY A 711 -38.70 32.14 -21.73
CA GLY A 711 -39.17 33.31 -22.49
C GLY A 711 -40.49 33.07 -23.22
N ILE A 712 -40.65 31.91 -23.86
CA ILE A 712 -41.92 31.51 -24.50
C ILE A 712 -43.04 31.41 -23.47
N PHE A 713 -42.75 30.82 -22.31
CA PHE A 713 -43.72 30.65 -21.25
C PHE A 713 -44.18 31.99 -20.67
N GLU A 714 -43.28 32.95 -20.46
CA GLU A 714 -43.66 34.29 -20.01
C GLU A 714 -44.50 35.06 -21.03
N GLU A 715 -44.17 34.97 -22.33
CA GLU A 715 -45.00 35.60 -23.36
C GLU A 715 -46.40 34.96 -23.43
N LEU A 716 -46.49 33.64 -23.23
CA LEU A 716 -47.75 32.90 -23.15
C LEU A 716 -48.59 33.36 -21.95
N LYS A 717 -47.96 33.60 -20.80
CA LYS A 717 -48.61 34.16 -19.59
C LYS A 717 -49.14 35.57 -19.82
N ARG A 718 -48.39 36.39 -20.58
CA ARG A 718 -48.77 37.77 -20.90
C ARG A 718 -49.95 37.86 -21.86
N THR A 719 -50.08 36.89 -22.77
CA THR A 719 -51.09 36.91 -23.84
C THR A 719 -52.34 36.06 -23.54
N ALA A 720 -52.24 35.04 -22.69
CA ALA A 720 -53.35 34.17 -22.35
C ALA A 720 -54.09 34.60 -21.06
N THR A 721 -55.43 34.54 -21.09
CA THR A 721 -56.29 34.72 -19.91
C THR A 721 -56.81 33.38 -19.44
N PHE A 722 -56.32 32.93 -18.28
CA PHE A 722 -56.71 31.65 -17.69
C PHE A 722 -57.99 31.85 -16.85
N HIS A 723 -59.04 31.11 -17.18
CA HIS A 723 -60.36 31.22 -16.52
C HIS A 723 -60.62 30.09 -15.51
N ASP A 724 -59.64 29.22 -15.28
CA ASP A 724 -59.73 28.05 -14.41
C ASP A 724 -58.74 28.17 -13.25
N GLU A 725 -59.21 27.93 -12.03
CA GLU A 725 -58.42 28.00 -10.79
C GLU A 725 -57.29 26.94 -10.78
N ALA A 726 -57.51 25.79 -11.46
CA ALA A 726 -56.50 24.74 -11.60
C ALA A 726 -55.36 25.12 -12.56
N ALA A 727 -55.63 25.96 -13.56
CA ALA A 727 -54.61 26.40 -14.52
C ALA A 727 -53.57 27.32 -13.86
N ALA A 728 -53.99 28.15 -12.90
CA ALA A 728 -53.08 29.01 -12.14
C ALA A 728 -52.09 28.18 -11.30
N GLN A 729 -52.53 27.05 -10.72
CA GLN A 729 -51.65 26.12 -10.00
C GLN A 729 -50.63 25.44 -10.92
N LEU A 730 -51.07 24.94 -12.08
CA LEU A 730 -50.18 24.29 -13.05
C LEU A 730 -49.11 25.24 -13.59
N ILE A 731 -49.47 26.50 -13.84
CA ILE A 731 -48.53 27.56 -14.25
C ILE A 731 -47.48 27.78 -13.16
N GLY A 732 -47.90 27.90 -11.90
CA GLY A 732 -46.97 28.05 -10.77
C GLY A 732 -46.04 26.84 -10.60
N MET A 733 -46.53 25.61 -10.81
CA MET A 733 -45.71 24.40 -10.79
C MET A 733 -44.67 24.38 -11.92
N PHE A 734 -45.05 24.81 -13.12
CA PHE A 734 -44.16 24.84 -14.28
C PHE A 734 -43.10 25.94 -14.15
N GLU A 735 -43.48 27.12 -13.64
CA GLU A 735 -42.55 28.17 -13.25
C GLU A 735 -41.54 27.67 -12.24
N GLY A 736 -42.00 27.03 -11.15
CA GLY A 736 -41.12 26.45 -10.13
C GLY A 736 -40.13 25.44 -10.72
N ALA A 737 -40.59 24.57 -11.63
CA ALA A 737 -39.72 23.60 -12.30
C ALA A 737 -38.69 24.26 -13.23
N LEU A 738 -39.08 25.23 -14.06
CA LEU A 738 -38.18 25.98 -14.95
C LEU A 738 -37.13 26.76 -14.15
N GLN A 739 -37.58 27.43 -13.08
CA GLN A 739 -36.70 28.19 -12.19
C GLN A 739 -35.71 27.25 -11.51
N GLN A 740 -36.16 26.09 -11.04
CA GLN A 740 -35.30 25.08 -10.43
C GLN A 740 -34.24 24.52 -11.38
N ILE A 741 -34.57 24.25 -12.64
CA ILE A 741 -33.58 23.78 -13.62
C ILE A 741 -32.58 24.90 -13.96
N ASN A 742 -33.06 26.14 -14.14
CA ASN A 742 -32.18 27.28 -14.42
C ASN A 742 -31.20 27.52 -13.25
N THR A 743 -31.66 27.43 -12.00
CA THR A 743 -30.82 27.48 -10.81
C THR A 743 -29.81 26.33 -10.78
N THR A 744 -30.24 25.11 -11.11
CA THR A 744 -29.34 23.93 -11.12
C THR A 744 -28.20 24.09 -12.12
N ILE A 745 -28.47 24.60 -13.32
CA ILE A 745 -27.45 24.86 -14.35
C ILE A 745 -26.51 25.99 -13.95
N GLN A 746 -27.05 27.05 -13.34
CA GLN A 746 -26.26 28.15 -12.81
C GLN A 746 -25.32 27.69 -11.70
N ASP A 747 -25.81 26.85 -10.79
CA ASP A 747 -25.01 26.29 -9.69
C ASP A 747 -23.91 25.35 -10.22
N LEU A 748 -24.21 24.52 -11.23
CA LEU A 748 -23.21 23.67 -11.88
C LEU A 748 -22.11 24.50 -12.54
N SER A 749 -22.50 25.58 -13.21
CA SER A 749 -21.57 26.53 -13.84
C SER A 749 -20.71 27.26 -12.82
N ALA A 750 -21.29 27.63 -11.66
CA ALA A 750 -20.58 28.33 -10.59
C ALA A 750 -19.45 27.48 -10.01
N VAL A 751 -19.69 26.17 -9.84
CA VAL A 751 -18.66 25.22 -9.37
C VAL A 751 -17.44 25.18 -10.29
N VAL A 752 -17.64 25.19 -11.61
CA VAL A 752 -16.56 25.18 -12.60
C VAL A 752 -15.87 26.55 -12.69
N GLN A 753 -16.64 27.65 -12.56
CA GLN A 753 -16.09 29.00 -12.62
C GLN A 753 -15.17 29.34 -11.44
N VAL A 754 -15.48 28.85 -10.22
CA VAL A 754 -14.64 29.10 -9.03
C VAL A 754 -13.18 28.69 -9.26
N GLN A 755 -12.96 27.56 -9.93
CA GLN A 755 -11.61 27.04 -10.17
C GLN A 755 -10.81 27.95 -11.12
N ARG A 756 -11.43 28.46 -12.19
CA ARG A 756 -10.80 29.43 -13.11
C ARG A 756 -10.64 30.81 -12.51
N GLN A 757 -11.61 31.28 -11.71
CA GLN A 757 -11.58 32.61 -11.10
C GLN A 757 -10.39 32.77 -10.15
N HIS A 758 -10.02 31.72 -9.42
CA HIS A 758 -8.83 31.73 -8.57
C HIS A 758 -7.51 31.87 -9.36
N GLU A 759 -7.41 31.25 -10.53
CA GLU A 759 -6.18 31.30 -11.36
C GLU A 759 -6.06 32.59 -12.19
N GLN A 760 -7.18 33.25 -12.51
CA GLN A 760 -7.21 34.35 -13.50
C GLN A 760 -7.48 35.73 -12.90
N LEU A 761 -8.10 35.83 -11.73
CA LEU A 761 -8.42 37.13 -11.11
C LEU A 761 -7.40 37.49 -10.01
N PRO A 762 -6.91 38.74 -9.98
CA PRO A 762 -6.01 39.18 -8.94
C PRO A 762 -6.71 39.26 -7.57
N VAL A 763 -5.91 39.08 -6.51
CA VAL A 763 -6.34 39.34 -5.14
C VAL A 763 -6.44 40.85 -4.93
N GLU A 764 -7.58 41.32 -4.41
CA GLU A 764 -7.86 42.73 -4.12
C GLU A 764 -7.96 42.95 -2.61
N LEU A 765 -7.59 44.15 -2.14
CA LEU A 765 -7.85 44.57 -0.76
C LEU A 765 -9.30 45.05 -0.64
N ILE A 766 -10.14 44.26 0.03
CA ILE A 766 -11.59 44.51 0.14
C ILE A 766 -11.90 45.05 1.53
N ASP A 767 -12.54 46.22 1.59
CA ASP A 767 -13.12 46.76 2.82
C ASP A 767 -14.43 46.00 3.14
N LEU A 768 -14.41 45.19 4.20
CA LEU A 768 -15.46 44.22 4.51
C LEU A 768 -16.79 44.87 4.86
N LEU A 769 -16.78 46.04 5.52
CA LEU A 769 -18.02 46.69 5.96
C LEU A 769 -18.89 47.18 4.78
N PRO A 770 -18.40 48.06 3.88
CA PRO A 770 -19.16 48.50 2.71
C PRO A 770 -19.45 47.33 1.76
N PHE A 771 -18.51 46.39 1.62
CA PHE A 771 -18.73 45.21 0.77
C PHE A 771 -19.87 44.31 1.27
N THR A 772 -19.91 44.04 2.58
CA THR A 772 -21.00 43.24 3.17
C THR A 772 -22.33 44.00 3.05
N GLN A 773 -22.33 45.33 3.21
CA GLN A 773 -23.52 46.15 3.00
C GLN A 773 -24.07 46.08 1.56
N GLU A 774 -23.21 46.03 0.54
CA GLU A 774 -23.63 45.79 -0.85
C GLU A 774 -24.40 44.45 -0.98
N ILE A 775 -23.90 43.40 -0.34
CA ILE A 775 -24.53 42.07 -0.35
C ILE A 775 -25.88 42.12 0.39
N LEU A 776 -25.94 42.76 1.56
CA LEU A 776 -27.18 42.92 2.31
C LEU A 776 -28.25 43.67 1.52
N HIS A 777 -27.86 44.69 0.74
CA HIS A 777 -28.79 45.42 -0.11
C HIS A 777 -29.42 44.53 -1.18
N SER A 778 -28.67 43.56 -1.72
CA SER A 778 -29.22 42.57 -2.67
C SER A 778 -30.20 41.58 -2.03
N LEU A 779 -30.14 41.42 -0.70
CA LEU A 779 -31.01 40.55 0.10
C LEU A 779 -32.10 41.33 0.84
N GLN A 780 -32.28 42.62 0.55
CA GLN A 780 -33.16 43.52 1.31
C GLN A 780 -34.60 43.00 1.40
N ASP A 781 -35.16 42.50 0.29
CA ASP A 781 -36.52 41.95 0.29
C ASP A 781 -36.66 40.77 1.26
N GLN A 782 -35.66 39.88 1.35
CA GLN A 782 -35.68 38.74 2.27
C GLN A 782 -35.52 39.19 3.73
N ILE A 783 -34.68 40.19 3.98
CA ILE A 783 -34.48 40.78 5.31
C ILE A 783 -35.76 41.44 5.79
N ASP A 784 -36.44 42.20 4.92
CA ASP A 784 -37.67 42.90 5.25
C ASP A 784 -38.83 41.92 5.51
N HIS A 785 -38.94 40.85 4.71
CA HIS A 785 -39.95 39.81 4.91
C HIS A 785 -39.73 38.99 6.19
N SER A 786 -38.49 38.74 6.57
CA SER A 786 -38.14 37.96 7.76
C SER A 786 -37.99 38.81 9.03
N HIS A 787 -37.99 40.14 8.89
CA HIS A 787 -37.67 41.09 9.96
C HIS A 787 -36.34 40.77 10.67
N ALA A 788 -35.34 40.31 9.90
CA ALA A 788 -34.05 39.90 10.44
C ALA A 788 -33.22 41.10 10.96
N CYS A 789 -32.58 40.92 12.11
CA CYS A 789 -31.58 41.84 12.63
C CYS A 789 -30.19 41.35 12.23
N ILE A 790 -29.40 42.21 11.56
CA ILE A 790 -28.05 41.87 11.11
C ILE A 790 -27.03 42.72 11.87
N GLU A 791 -26.12 42.05 12.57
CA GLU A 791 -25.04 42.66 13.33
C GLU A 791 -23.70 42.40 12.61
N LEU A 792 -22.95 43.47 12.33
CA LEU A 792 -21.65 43.40 11.63
C LEU A 792 -20.52 43.82 12.59
N ASP A 793 -19.52 42.98 12.75
CA ASP A 793 -18.31 43.29 13.53
C ASP A 793 -17.03 42.85 12.81
N PHE A 794 -16.42 43.78 12.09
CA PHE A 794 -15.16 43.55 11.37
C PHE A 794 -13.94 44.17 12.07
N ALA A 795 -14.03 44.43 13.38
CA ALA A 795 -12.99 45.19 14.10
C ALA A 795 -11.61 44.49 14.10
N ALA A 796 -11.58 43.16 14.08
CA ALA A 796 -10.33 42.40 14.09
C ALA A 796 -9.52 42.56 12.79
N THR A 797 -10.21 42.63 11.65
CA THR A 797 -9.62 42.80 10.31
C THR A 797 -10.64 43.49 9.39
N PRO A 798 -10.59 44.83 9.24
CA PRO A 798 -11.54 45.56 8.40
C PRO A 798 -11.29 45.37 6.89
N ILE A 799 -10.04 45.13 6.50
CA ILE A 799 -9.62 44.95 5.10
C ILE A 799 -9.12 43.53 4.90
N LEU A 800 -9.67 42.83 3.91
CA LEU A 800 -9.32 41.45 3.58
C LEU A 800 -8.73 41.35 2.17
N PRO A 801 -7.49 40.86 1.98
CA PRO A 801 -6.99 40.49 0.66
C PRO A 801 -7.73 39.24 0.16
N PHE A 802 -8.62 39.41 -0.82
CA PHE A 802 -9.39 38.30 -1.39
C PHE A 802 -9.75 38.53 -2.87
N VAL A 803 -10.12 37.46 -3.58
CA VAL A 803 -10.71 37.57 -4.93
C VAL A 803 -12.18 38.00 -4.77
N ARG A 804 -12.52 39.24 -5.13
CA ARG A 804 -13.83 39.87 -4.84
C ARG A 804 -15.05 39.00 -5.17
N PRO A 805 -15.16 38.36 -6.36
CA PRO A 805 -16.29 37.47 -6.67
C PRO A 805 -16.41 36.25 -5.74
N ASN A 806 -15.29 35.67 -5.31
CA ASN A 806 -15.28 34.52 -4.41
C ASN A 806 -15.80 34.91 -3.02
N LEU A 807 -15.36 36.06 -2.50
CA LEU A 807 -15.85 36.58 -1.21
C LEU A 807 -17.34 36.92 -1.26
N GLN A 808 -17.79 37.49 -2.38
CA GLN A 808 -19.21 37.78 -2.61
C GLN A 808 -20.03 36.50 -2.54
N SER A 809 -19.59 35.46 -3.23
CA SER A 809 -20.25 34.15 -3.24
C SER A 809 -20.31 33.52 -1.83
N ILE A 810 -19.22 33.60 -1.07
CA ILE A 810 -19.17 33.10 0.31
C ILE A 810 -20.21 33.80 1.18
N LEU A 811 -20.15 35.12 1.27
CA LEU A 811 -21.01 35.90 2.17
C LEU A 811 -22.47 35.82 1.75
N PHE A 812 -22.76 35.91 0.44
CA PHE A 812 -24.12 35.76 -0.08
C PHE A 812 -24.74 34.41 0.28
N ASN A 813 -24.01 33.30 0.07
CA ASN A 813 -24.51 31.96 0.35
C ASN A 813 -24.77 31.74 1.85
N LEU A 814 -23.86 32.19 2.72
CA LEU A 814 -24.02 32.00 4.17
C LEU A 814 -25.14 32.88 4.75
N ILE A 815 -25.21 34.16 4.36
CA ILE A 815 -26.24 35.09 4.83
C ILE A 815 -27.62 34.70 4.28
N SER A 816 -27.74 34.35 3.01
CA SER A 816 -29.02 33.90 2.44
C SER A 816 -29.49 32.59 3.07
N ASN A 817 -28.60 31.65 3.40
CA ASN A 817 -28.95 30.45 4.16
C ASN A 817 -29.47 30.81 5.56
N ALA A 818 -28.80 31.71 6.28
CA ALA A 818 -29.24 32.16 7.60
C ALA A 818 -30.66 32.77 7.58
N LEU A 819 -31.00 33.54 6.53
CA LEU A 819 -32.35 34.06 6.33
C LEU A 819 -33.37 32.98 5.96
N LYS A 820 -33.00 32.03 5.08
CA LYS A 820 -33.87 30.95 4.63
C LYS A 820 -34.23 29.95 5.72
N TYR A 821 -33.29 29.64 6.62
CA TYR A 821 -33.48 28.68 7.71
C TYR A 821 -33.80 29.38 9.05
N ALA A 822 -34.34 30.59 9.00
CA ALA A 822 -34.82 31.30 10.17
C ALA A 822 -35.91 30.49 10.90
N ALA A 823 -35.84 30.46 12.23
CA ALA A 823 -36.85 29.78 13.04
C ALA A 823 -38.16 30.60 13.02
N PRO A 824 -39.33 29.99 12.74
CA PRO A 824 -40.60 30.72 12.65
C PRO A 824 -41.05 31.36 13.98
N ASP A 825 -40.50 30.87 15.10
CA ASP A 825 -40.98 31.20 16.45
C ASP A 825 -40.23 32.38 17.09
N ARG A 826 -39.19 32.92 16.43
CA ARG A 826 -38.36 34.00 16.97
C ARG A 826 -37.80 34.90 15.86
N PRO A 827 -37.52 36.19 16.15
CA PRO A 827 -36.91 37.07 15.17
C PRO A 827 -35.51 36.58 14.77
N PRO A 828 -35.17 36.56 13.47
CA PRO A 828 -33.87 36.14 13.00
C PRO A 828 -32.79 37.15 13.42
N VAL A 829 -31.68 36.66 13.95
CA VAL A 829 -30.49 37.44 14.28
C VAL A 829 -29.31 36.79 13.57
N ILE A 830 -28.63 37.56 12.71
CA ILE A 830 -27.48 37.12 11.94
C ILE A 830 -26.28 37.98 12.32
N ARG A 831 -25.21 37.35 12.80
CA ARG A 831 -23.96 38.02 13.16
C ARG A 831 -22.88 37.66 12.15
N VAL A 832 -22.25 38.66 11.56
CA VAL A 832 -21.13 38.47 10.63
C VAL A 832 -19.94 39.24 11.16
N GLY A 833 -18.80 38.58 11.33
CA GLY A 833 -17.63 39.26 11.84
C GLY A 833 -16.31 38.53 11.70
N THR A 834 -15.22 39.22 12.02
CA THR A 834 -13.86 38.69 11.97
C THR A 834 -13.25 38.56 13.37
N CYS A 835 -12.48 37.49 13.59
CA CYS A 835 -11.67 37.31 14.79
C CYS A 835 -10.36 36.56 14.47
N TRP A 836 -9.41 36.56 15.41
CA TRP A 836 -8.13 35.86 15.28
C TRP A 836 -8.13 34.61 16.17
N ALA A 837 -7.73 33.46 15.63
CA ALA A 837 -7.56 32.20 16.37
C ALA A 837 -6.13 32.07 16.96
N GLU A 838 -5.91 31.06 17.82
CA GLU A 838 -4.64 30.85 18.56
C GLU A 838 -3.40 30.67 17.67
N ASP A 839 -3.56 30.28 16.39
CA ASP A 839 -2.48 30.03 15.42
C ASP A 839 -2.25 31.17 14.41
N ASN A 840 -2.70 32.41 14.70
CA ASN A 840 -2.58 33.55 13.78
C ASN A 840 -3.35 33.36 12.44
N LEU A 841 -4.33 32.45 12.41
CA LEU A 841 -5.25 32.29 11.30
C LEU A 841 -6.42 33.28 11.44
N LEU A 842 -6.74 33.97 10.35
CA LEU A 842 -7.89 34.86 10.31
C LEU A 842 -9.17 34.02 10.23
N GLN A 843 -10.11 34.30 11.11
CA GLN A 843 -11.40 33.65 11.16
C GLN A 843 -12.51 34.61 10.73
N LEU A 844 -13.20 34.29 9.63
CA LEU A 844 -14.44 34.96 9.24
C LEU A 844 -15.62 34.12 9.72
N THR A 845 -16.53 34.74 10.46
CA THR A 845 -17.66 34.06 11.12
C THR A 845 -18.99 34.55 10.58
N VAL A 846 -19.91 33.62 10.40
CA VAL A 846 -21.33 33.89 10.13
C VAL A 846 -22.16 33.03 11.08
N GLN A 847 -22.90 33.67 11.97
CA GLN A 847 -23.74 33.01 12.98
C GLN A 847 -25.20 33.39 12.77
N ASP A 848 -26.08 32.42 12.88
CA ASP A 848 -27.53 32.60 12.91
C ASP A 848 -28.15 32.01 14.19
N ASN A 849 -29.36 32.45 14.52
CA ASN A 849 -30.23 31.85 15.53
C ASN A 849 -31.40 31.07 14.89
N GLY A 850 -31.16 30.42 13.75
CA GLY A 850 -32.18 29.69 12.98
C GLY A 850 -32.51 28.31 13.54
N LEU A 851 -32.92 27.40 12.65
CA LEU A 851 -33.32 26.02 12.98
C LEU A 851 -32.17 25.11 13.43
N GLY A 852 -30.92 25.47 13.14
CA GLY A 852 -29.75 24.62 13.41
C GLY A 852 -29.70 23.34 12.57
N ILE A 853 -28.59 22.61 12.65
CA ILE A 853 -28.30 21.39 11.87
C ILE A 853 -27.92 20.28 12.85
N ASP A 854 -28.51 19.10 12.69
CA ASP A 854 -28.13 17.89 13.45
C ASP A 854 -26.78 17.35 12.93
N LEU A 855 -25.69 17.81 13.55
CA LEU A 855 -24.34 17.43 13.17
C LEU A 855 -24.04 15.95 13.46
N GLU A 856 -24.55 15.35 14.55
CA GLU A 856 -24.32 13.94 14.87
C GLU A 856 -24.80 13.01 13.74
N ARG A 857 -25.88 13.41 13.06
CA ARG A 857 -26.46 12.62 11.96
C ARG A 857 -25.91 12.98 10.59
N HIS A 858 -25.42 14.21 10.39
CA HIS A 858 -25.17 14.76 9.05
C HIS A 858 -23.78 15.35 8.79
N GLU A 859 -22.86 15.34 9.77
CA GLU A 859 -21.50 15.92 9.66
C GLU A 859 -20.76 15.49 8.38
N ARG A 860 -20.73 14.19 8.06
CA ARG A 860 -20.03 13.66 6.88
C ARG A 860 -20.66 14.04 5.53
N GLN A 861 -21.89 14.56 5.53
CA GLN A 861 -22.67 14.90 4.34
C GLN A 861 -22.83 16.41 4.15
N LEU A 862 -22.34 17.22 5.08
CA LEU A 862 -22.61 18.66 5.17
C LEU A 862 -22.12 19.46 3.96
N PHE A 863 -21.00 19.01 3.38
CA PHE A 863 -20.38 19.61 2.19
C PHE A 863 -20.54 18.73 0.94
N GLN A 864 -21.56 17.87 0.87
CA GLN A 864 -21.86 17.12 -0.35
C GLN A 864 -22.76 17.91 -1.29
N MET A 865 -22.53 17.74 -2.60
CA MET A 865 -23.31 18.34 -3.67
C MET A 865 -24.79 17.88 -3.59
N PHE A 866 -25.74 18.80 -3.79
CA PHE A 866 -27.19 18.56 -3.78
C PHE A 866 -27.80 18.05 -2.46
N ARG A 867 -27.14 18.25 -1.31
CA ARG A 867 -27.66 17.82 -0.01
C ARG A 867 -28.47 18.91 0.68
N ARG A 868 -29.65 18.54 1.21
CA ARG A 868 -30.55 19.42 1.98
C ARG A 868 -30.82 18.80 3.36
N PHE A 869 -30.91 19.63 4.40
CA PHE A 869 -31.08 19.19 5.80
C PHE A 869 -32.47 19.48 6.37
N HIS A 870 -33.24 20.37 5.74
CA HIS A 870 -34.64 20.64 6.09
C HIS A 870 -35.54 20.49 4.85
N HIS A 871 -36.57 19.65 4.94
CA HIS A 871 -37.47 19.35 3.82
C HIS A 871 -38.47 20.47 3.47
N HIS A 872 -38.60 21.48 4.34
CA HIS A 872 -39.62 22.54 4.25
C HIS A 872 -39.08 23.89 3.73
N VAL A 873 -37.81 23.95 3.31
CA VAL A 873 -37.15 25.17 2.82
C VAL A 873 -36.61 24.94 1.42
N ASP A 874 -36.96 25.82 0.47
CA ASP A 874 -36.52 25.73 -0.93
C ASP A 874 -35.06 26.18 -1.11
N GLY A 875 -34.21 25.29 -1.68
CA GLY A 875 -32.81 25.60 -1.99
C GLY A 875 -32.10 24.48 -2.76
N SER A 876 -31.06 24.77 -3.52
CA SER A 876 -30.41 23.79 -4.42
C SER A 876 -29.48 22.78 -3.73
N GLY A 877 -29.03 23.05 -2.49
CA GLY A 877 -28.05 22.21 -1.79
C GLY A 877 -26.61 22.36 -2.31
N MET A 878 -26.34 23.43 -3.07
CA MET A 878 -25.04 23.70 -3.71
C MET A 878 -24.19 24.76 -2.99
N GLY A 879 -24.82 25.67 -2.25
CA GLY A 879 -24.14 26.82 -1.64
C GLY A 879 -23.02 26.43 -0.67
N LEU A 880 -23.28 25.52 0.27
CA LEU A 880 -22.27 25.06 1.24
C LEU A 880 -21.10 24.32 0.59
N TYR A 881 -21.38 23.53 -0.45
CA TYR A 881 -20.34 22.88 -1.25
C TYR A 881 -19.42 23.90 -1.93
N LEU A 882 -20.01 24.95 -2.53
CA LEU A 882 -19.26 26.02 -3.18
C LEU A 882 -18.38 26.79 -2.19
N VAL A 883 -18.92 27.15 -1.03
CA VAL A 883 -18.17 27.82 0.05
C VAL A 883 -16.98 26.97 0.48
N ASN A 884 -17.19 25.67 0.78
CA ASN A 884 -16.12 24.77 1.19
C ASN A 884 -15.04 24.64 0.10
N ARG A 885 -15.43 24.54 -1.18
CA ARG A 885 -14.48 24.44 -2.30
C ARG A 885 -13.63 25.70 -2.46
N ILE A 886 -14.23 26.89 -2.36
CA ILE A 886 -13.49 28.17 -2.41
C ILE A 886 -12.47 28.24 -1.26
N VAL A 887 -12.87 27.89 -0.04
CA VAL A 887 -12.01 27.95 1.16
C VAL A 887 -10.87 26.96 1.09
N GLN A 888 -11.12 25.71 0.68
CA GLN A 888 -10.09 24.68 0.52
C GLN A 888 -9.06 25.04 -0.56
N GLN A 889 -9.49 25.67 -1.66
CA GLN A 889 -8.59 26.10 -2.74
C GLN A 889 -7.58 27.15 -2.26
N LEU A 890 -7.92 27.93 -1.24
CA LEU A 890 -7.04 28.90 -0.60
C LEU A 890 -6.16 28.30 0.50
N GLY A 891 -6.22 26.98 0.71
CA GLY A 891 -5.53 26.29 1.81
C GLY A 891 -6.15 26.53 3.19
N GLY A 892 -7.39 27.06 3.23
CA GLY A 892 -8.16 27.25 4.46
C GLY A 892 -9.08 26.08 4.78
N SER A 893 -9.77 26.17 5.91
CA SER A 893 -10.78 25.19 6.34
C SER A 893 -12.09 25.86 6.76
N LEU A 894 -13.20 25.14 6.62
CA LEU A 894 -14.53 25.58 7.02
C LEU A 894 -15.01 24.68 8.17
N GLU A 895 -15.21 25.27 9.34
CA GLU A 895 -15.75 24.60 10.53
C GLU A 895 -17.20 25.03 10.77
N VAL A 896 -17.99 24.11 11.31
CA VAL A 896 -19.41 24.33 11.58
C VAL A 896 -19.74 23.86 12.99
N GLU A 897 -20.31 24.76 13.77
CA GLU A 897 -20.96 24.43 15.03
C GLU A 897 -22.45 24.70 14.89
N SER A 898 -23.28 23.74 15.25
CA SER A 898 -24.72 23.86 15.08
C SER A 898 -25.46 23.05 16.13
N GLU A 899 -26.54 23.59 16.64
CA GLU A 899 -27.43 22.91 17.57
C GLU A 899 -28.88 23.10 17.13
N VAL A 900 -29.62 22.00 17.07
CA VAL A 900 -31.00 21.96 16.57
C VAL A 900 -31.90 22.86 17.43
N ASN A 901 -32.62 23.76 16.77
CA ASN A 901 -33.45 24.84 17.33
C ASN A 901 -32.68 25.94 18.09
N THR A 902 -31.36 25.99 18.01
CA THR A 902 -30.55 27.07 18.60
C THR A 902 -29.93 27.96 17.51
N GLY A 903 -29.45 27.37 16.42
CA GLY A 903 -28.85 28.09 15.28
C GLY A 903 -27.54 27.45 14.80
N THR A 904 -26.88 28.10 13.84
CA THR A 904 -25.62 27.62 13.25
C THR A 904 -24.54 28.69 13.27
N LEU A 905 -23.29 28.29 13.49
CA LEU A 905 -22.09 29.10 13.38
C LEU A 905 -21.16 28.47 12.35
N PHE A 906 -20.87 29.22 11.29
CA PHE A 906 -19.85 28.90 10.31
C PHE A 906 -18.57 29.69 10.62
N ARG A 907 -17.42 28.98 10.66
CA ARG A 907 -16.09 29.58 10.84
C ARG A 907 -15.21 29.25 9.65
N LEU A 908 -14.78 30.28 8.94
CA LEU A 908 -13.85 30.17 7.82
C LEU A 908 -12.46 30.52 8.33
N LEU A 909 -11.58 29.51 8.40
CA LEU A 909 -10.18 29.66 8.76
C LEU A 909 -9.37 29.91 7.49
N LEU A 910 -8.83 31.12 7.35
CA LEU A 910 -8.10 31.56 6.17
C LEU A 910 -6.61 31.76 6.51
N PRO A 911 -5.67 31.18 5.72
CA PRO A 911 -4.23 31.33 5.93
C PRO A 911 -3.72 32.67 5.37
N ILE A 912 -4.33 33.76 5.80
CA ILE A 912 -4.04 35.12 5.34
C ILE A 912 -3.28 35.86 6.43
N GLN A 913 -2.12 36.42 6.08
CA GLN A 913 -1.33 37.23 7.02
C GLN A 913 -2.00 38.59 7.28
N PRO A 914 -1.90 39.14 8.50
CA PRO A 914 -2.38 40.49 8.79
C PRO A 914 -1.66 41.49 7.89
N VAL A 915 -2.43 42.33 7.19
CA VAL A 915 -1.94 43.44 6.35
C VAL A 915 -1.58 44.64 7.21
#